data_AF-A0A2P5FAZ8-F1
#
_entry.id   AF-A0A2P5FAZ8-F1
#
_cell.length_a   1.000
_cell.length_b   1.000
_cell.length_c   1.000
_cell.angle_alpha   90.00
_cell.angle_beta   90.00
_cell.angle_gamma   90.00
#
_symmetry.space_group_name_H-M   'P 1'
#
loop_
_entity.id
_entity.type
_entity.pdbx_description
1 polymer ?
#
loop_
_entity_poly.entity_id
_entity_poly.type
_entity_poly.pdbx_seq_one_letter_code
_entity_poly.pdbx_strand_id
1 'polypeptide(L)'
;MAFMAAVLRRNHSGQLFHLRLVRVRQFSDSASGSGSNRIEKILVANRGEIACRIMRTANRLGIRTVAVYSDADRNSLHVKSADEAVRIGPPPARSSYLSASSILEAAARTGAQVTPLSGSGIFSECLVSENRYGFLSESAEFAQLCESKGLIFIGPPASAIRDMGDKSASKRIMGAAGVPLVPGYHGNEQDVDMMKLEADKIGYPVLIKPTHGGGGKGMRIVQSPDEFVESFLGAQREAAASFGVNTILLEKYITQPRHIEVQIFGDKHGNVLHLFERDCSVQRRHQKIIEEAPAPNISDDFRSHLGQAAVSAAKAVGYHNAGTVEFIVEHPVTEMIVGQDLVEWQIRVANGERLPISQSEVPLSGHAFEARIYAENVPKGFLPATGVLYHYHHVPVSSTVRVETGVEQGDTVSMHYDPMIAKLVVWGENRAAALVKLKDSLSKFQVAGLPTNINFLQKLANHWAFEGGKVETHFIEHYKDDLFVDPSNSVLAKEAYDAARFSATLVAACIIKKEHSTLKENIPGTNGLLSVWYSSPPFRINHFASSTVELEWENEYDISSSKLLTLLLTYKPDGSYLIETKENGYPGLEVKAEELGEHEFRVEVDGVIMDVRLAVYLKDQTKHIHIWHGSHHHHFKQKVGLELSDEDESQHKPSFEASSHPKGTAVAPMAGLVVKVLVKDGTKVEEGQPILVLEAMKMEHVVKAPSTGYVHGLQLTTGQQVSDGSVLFRVKISGCNAVLSRNAYMITEHMMEFDDSDSEKLCLADVTSKLVVNTKLSE
;
A
#
# COMPACT_ATOMS: atom_id res chain seq x y z
N MET A 1 -21.00 -9.28 -65.01
CA MET A 1 -19.98 -8.56 -65.79
C MET A 1 -20.35 -7.08 -65.83
N ALA A 2 -19.40 -6.21 -65.51
CA ALA A 2 -19.43 -4.74 -65.65
C ALA A 2 -20.61 -3.99 -65.00
N PHE A 3 -20.49 -3.70 -63.70
CA PHE A 3 -20.97 -2.43 -63.10
C PHE A 3 -20.00 -2.06 -61.96
N MET A 4 -18.72 -2.00 -62.31
CA MET A 4 -17.59 -1.57 -61.48
C MET A 4 -16.79 -0.58 -62.32
N ALA A 5 -17.16 0.71 -62.27
CA ALA A 5 -16.28 1.83 -62.63
C ALA A 5 -17.04 3.14 -62.43
N ALA A 6 -16.39 4.09 -61.74
CA ALA A 6 -16.62 5.54 -61.78
C ALA A 6 -17.65 6.16 -60.81
N VAL A 7 -17.37 6.14 -59.50
CA VAL A 7 -17.61 7.32 -58.63
C VAL A 7 -16.52 7.44 -57.54
N LEU A 8 -15.24 7.45 -57.92
CA LEU A 8 -14.14 7.82 -57.01
C LEU A 8 -13.07 8.62 -57.76
N ARG A 9 -13.25 9.94 -57.84
CA ARG A 9 -12.17 10.92 -58.00
C ARG A 9 -12.54 12.21 -57.27
N ARG A 10 -11.95 12.43 -56.09
CA ARG A 10 -11.18 13.66 -55.79
C ARG A 10 -10.49 13.58 -54.43
N ASN A 11 -9.17 13.65 -54.52
CA ASN A 11 -8.22 14.27 -53.59
C ASN A 11 -8.00 13.64 -52.20
N HIS A 12 -7.04 12.71 -52.14
CA HIS A 12 -6.18 12.57 -50.97
C HIS A 12 -4.77 13.06 -51.31
N SER A 13 -4.40 14.19 -50.70
CA SER A 13 -3.02 14.64 -50.51
C SER A 13 -2.29 13.63 -49.63
N GLY A 14 -1.19 13.08 -50.14
CA GLY A 14 -0.36 12.14 -49.41
C GLY A 14 0.39 12.78 -48.24
N GLN A 15 0.24 12.21 -47.06
CA GLN A 15 1.28 12.20 -46.04
C GLN A 15 1.73 10.74 -45.88
N LEU A 16 2.97 10.47 -46.26
CA LEU A 16 3.65 9.21 -45.99
C LEU A 16 3.81 9.07 -44.47
N PHE A 17 3.12 8.11 -43.87
CA PHE A 17 3.46 7.62 -42.55
C PHE A 17 4.78 6.85 -42.64
N HIS A 18 5.84 7.43 -42.07
CA HIS A 18 7.11 6.76 -41.85
C HIS A 18 6.93 5.70 -40.74
N LEU A 19 6.61 4.47 -41.13
CA LEU A 19 6.81 3.29 -40.29
C LEU A 19 8.33 3.17 -40.02
N ARG A 20 8.78 3.64 -38.86
CA ARG A 20 10.11 3.32 -38.34
C ARG A 20 10.14 1.83 -38.01
N LEU A 21 10.59 1.02 -38.97
CA LEU A 21 11.06 -0.33 -38.70
C LEU A 21 12.14 -0.26 -37.62
N VAL A 22 11.91 -0.94 -36.51
CA VAL A 22 12.90 -1.26 -35.49
C VAL A 22 14.06 -1.97 -36.18
N ARG A 23 15.17 -1.26 -36.33
CA ARG A 23 16.38 -1.78 -36.98
C ARG A 23 17.09 -2.67 -35.95
N VAL A 24 16.79 -3.96 -35.96
CA VAL A 24 17.62 -4.98 -35.31
C VAL A 24 18.99 -4.91 -35.98
N ARG A 25 19.97 -4.24 -35.34
CA ARG A 25 21.36 -4.28 -35.79
C ARG A 25 21.86 -5.70 -35.58
N GLN A 26 22.22 -6.37 -36.67
CA GLN A 26 22.97 -7.61 -36.65
C GLN A 26 24.28 -7.41 -35.87
N PHE A 27 24.59 -8.38 -35.01
CA PHE A 27 25.85 -8.50 -34.30
C PHE A 27 27.01 -8.49 -35.29
N SER A 28 27.89 -7.49 -35.19
CA SER A 28 29.20 -7.52 -35.81
C SER A 28 30.18 -8.20 -34.85
N ASP A 29 30.56 -9.43 -35.16
CA ASP A 29 31.67 -10.13 -34.51
C ASP A 29 32.96 -9.32 -34.69
N SER A 30 33.43 -8.75 -33.59
CA SER A 30 34.82 -8.32 -33.43
C SER A 30 35.25 -8.56 -31.99
N ALA A 31 35.26 -9.84 -31.58
CA ALA A 31 35.83 -10.26 -30.32
C ALA A 31 37.20 -10.92 -30.56
N SER A 32 38.25 -10.11 -30.56
CA SER A 32 39.59 -10.54 -30.13
C SER A 32 39.96 -9.74 -28.89
N GLY A 33 39.49 -10.20 -27.72
CA GLY A 33 39.74 -9.62 -26.41
C GLY A 33 39.33 -10.62 -25.32
N SER A 34 40.24 -10.87 -24.39
CA SER A 34 40.21 -11.89 -23.33
C SER A 34 38.89 -12.02 -22.54
N GLY A 35 38.46 -13.27 -22.32
CA GLY A 35 37.60 -13.74 -21.21
C GLY A 35 36.55 -12.76 -20.69
N SER A 36 35.43 -12.59 -21.42
CA SER A 36 34.26 -11.88 -20.92
C SER A 36 33.60 -12.68 -19.80
N ASN A 37 33.64 -12.15 -18.57
CA ASN A 37 32.82 -12.61 -17.44
C ASN A 37 31.34 -12.28 -17.73
N ARG A 38 30.71 -13.08 -18.58
CA ARG A 38 29.28 -12.95 -18.89
C ARG A 38 28.46 -13.54 -17.76
N ILE A 39 27.50 -12.79 -17.23
CA ILE A 39 26.54 -13.26 -16.22
C ILE A 39 25.59 -14.29 -16.85
N GLU A 40 25.65 -15.54 -16.38
CA GLU A 40 24.77 -16.64 -16.82
C GLU A 40 23.72 -17.05 -15.78
N LYS A 41 23.93 -16.67 -14.53
CA LYS A 41 23.02 -16.90 -13.41
C LYS A 41 23.02 -15.69 -12.50
N ILE A 42 21.81 -15.34 -12.03
CA ILE A 42 21.53 -14.18 -11.19
C ILE A 42 20.76 -14.63 -9.96
N LEU A 43 21.31 -14.40 -8.76
CA LEU A 43 20.52 -14.42 -7.53
C LEU A 43 19.87 -13.07 -7.31
N VAL A 44 18.56 -13.04 -7.05
CA VAL A 44 17.79 -11.83 -6.78
C VAL A 44 17.60 -11.68 -5.28
N ALA A 45 18.35 -10.75 -4.66
CA ALA A 45 18.32 -10.50 -3.20
C ALA A 45 17.15 -9.61 -2.76
N ASN A 46 15.95 -9.91 -3.25
CA ASN A 46 14.73 -9.16 -2.96
C ASN A 46 13.50 -10.08 -3.03
N ARG A 47 12.30 -9.52 -2.87
CA ARG A 47 11.02 -10.25 -2.91
C ARG A 47 9.98 -9.50 -3.73
N GLY A 48 8.79 -10.10 -3.86
CA GLY A 48 7.61 -9.41 -4.37
C GLY A 48 7.71 -9.06 -5.85
N GLU A 49 7.08 -7.95 -6.21
CA GLU A 49 6.94 -7.42 -7.55
C GLU A 49 8.28 -7.13 -8.21
N ILE A 50 9.27 -6.65 -7.46
CA ILE A 50 10.57 -6.30 -8.01
C ILE A 50 11.41 -7.52 -8.32
N ALA A 51 11.32 -8.54 -7.47
CA ALA A 51 11.96 -9.80 -7.78
C ALA A 51 11.37 -10.40 -9.08
N CYS A 52 10.05 -10.34 -9.25
CA CYS A 52 9.38 -10.73 -10.49
C CYS A 52 9.80 -9.86 -11.69
N ARG A 53 9.93 -8.54 -11.51
CA ARG A 53 10.39 -7.58 -12.52
C ARG A 53 11.78 -7.92 -13.03
N ILE A 54 12.73 -8.20 -12.13
CA ILE A 54 14.10 -8.57 -12.48
C ILE A 54 14.12 -9.92 -13.21
N MET A 55 13.43 -10.92 -12.64
CA MET A 55 13.38 -12.27 -13.19
C MET A 55 12.78 -12.29 -14.60
N ARG A 56 11.73 -11.49 -14.86
CA ARG A 56 11.18 -11.37 -16.22
C ARG A 56 12.22 -10.91 -17.24
N THR A 57 13.03 -9.92 -16.91
CA THR A 57 14.11 -9.45 -17.80
C THR A 57 15.23 -10.47 -17.92
N ALA A 58 15.67 -11.06 -16.81
CA ALA A 58 16.69 -12.10 -16.83
C ALA A 58 16.26 -13.30 -17.70
N ASN A 59 15.04 -13.80 -17.54
CA ASN A 59 14.47 -14.89 -18.32
C ASN A 59 14.38 -14.53 -19.81
N ARG A 60 13.96 -13.31 -20.16
CA ARG A 60 13.94 -12.81 -21.54
C ARG A 60 15.33 -12.79 -22.18
N LEU A 61 16.37 -12.54 -21.38
CA LEU A 61 17.78 -12.54 -21.80
C LEU A 61 18.42 -13.94 -21.76
N GLY A 62 17.69 -14.97 -21.34
CA GLY A 62 18.20 -16.34 -21.21
C GLY A 62 19.14 -16.55 -20.02
N ILE A 63 19.04 -15.72 -18.98
CA ILE A 63 19.85 -15.78 -17.77
C ILE A 63 19.08 -16.54 -16.69
N ARG A 64 19.72 -17.54 -16.07
CA ARG A 64 19.10 -18.33 -14.99
C ARG A 64 18.88 -17.48 -13.74
N THR A 65 17.76 -17.70 -13.06
CA THR A 65 17.33 -16.90 -11.92
C THR A 65 17.26 -17.71 -10.64
N VAL A 66 17.72 -17.12 -9.54
CA VAL A 66 17.61 -17.68 -8.20
C VAL A 66 16.85 -16.71 -7.30
N ALA A 67 15.70 -17.13 -6.78
CA ALA A 67 14.98 -16.40 -5.73
C ALA A 67 15.55 -16.71 -4.35
N VAL A 68 15.51 -15.73 -3.44
CA VAL A 68 15.62 -15.98 -2.00
C VAL A 68 14.28 -15.75 -1.33
N TYR A 69 14.01 -16.48 -0.25
CA TYR A 69 12.74 -16.35 0.46
C TYR A 69 12.84 -16.60 1.96
N SER A 70 12.01 -15.89 2.73
CA SER A 70 11.75 -16.19 4.13
C SER A 70 10.69 -17.28 4.28
N ASP A 71 10.48 -17.82 5.48
CA ASP A 71 9.38 -18.76 5.72
C ASP A 71 7.99 -18.25 5.31
N ALA A 72 7.72 -16.94 5.40
CA ALA A 72 6.45 -16.34 5.00
C ALA A 72 6.29 -16.26 3.47
N ASP A 73 7.39 -16.18 2.72
CA ASP A 73 7.38 -16.03 1.28
C ASP A 73 7.49 -17.35 0.51
N ARG A 74 7.45 -18.50 1.20
CA ARG A 74 7.63 -19.83 0.58
C ARG A 74 6.76 -20.06 -0.66
N ASN A 75 5.55 -19.53 -0.67
CA ASN A 75 4.57 -19.71 -1.74
C ASN A 75 4.35 -18.42 -2.57
N SER A 76 5.22 -17.41 -2.42
CA SER A 76 5.09 -16.14 -3.13
C SER A 76 5.40 -16.27 -4.62
N LEU A 77 4.87 -15.33 -5.42
CA LEU A 77 5.00 -15.34 -6.88
C LEU A 77 6.46 -15.35 -7.36
N HIS A 78 7.36 -14.60 -6.72
CA HIS A 78 8.77 -14.54 -7.15
C HIS A 78 9.52 -15.86 -6.89
N VAL A 79 9.11 -16.62 -5.87
CA VAL A 79 9.66 -17.96 -5.62
C VAL A 79 9.21 -18.95 -6.70
N LYS A 80 7.93 -18.89 -7.09
CA LYS A 80 7.39 -19.71 -8.17
C LYS A 80 7.95 -19.35 -9.55
N SER A 81 8.35 -18.09 -9.74
CA SER A 81 8.81 -17.54 -11.03
C SER A 81 10.29 -17.79 -11.32
N ALA A 82 11.09 -18.14 -10.31
CA ALA A 82 12.52 -18.37 -10.44
C ALA A 82 12.85 -19.82 -10.83
N ASP A 83 14.00 -20.02 -11.49
CA ASP A 83 14.48 -21.37 -11.83
C ASP A 83 14.90 -22.17 -10.58
N GLU A 84 15.45 -21.48 -9.58
CA GLU A 84 15.82 -22.04 -8.27
C GLU A 84 15.38 -21.08 -7.15
N ALA A 85 15.13 -21.62 -5.95
CA ALA A 85 14.79 -20.80 -4.79
C ALA A 85 15.46 -21.29 -3.51
N VAL A 86 15.96 -20.38 -2.68
CA VAL A 86 16.67 -20.69 -1.43
C VAL A 86 16.03 -20.01 -0.22
N ARG A 87 15.74 -20.80 0.81
CA ARG A 87 15.30 -20.29 2.11
C ARG A 87 16.44 -19.56 2.82
N ILE A 88 16.21 -18.33 3.25
CA ILE A 88 17.22 -17.46 3.89
C ILE A 88 16.93 -17.12 5.36
N GLY A 89 15.78 -17.55 5.92
CA GLY A 89 15.49 -17.35 7.34
C GLY A 89 14.00 -17.26 7.69
N PRO A 90 13.68 -16.88 8.95
CA PRO A 90 12.31 -16.63 9.40
C PRO A 90 11.71 -15.37 8.77
N PRO A 91 10.40 -15.11 8.94
CA PRO A 91 9.71 -14.01 8.25
C PRO A 91 10.27 -12.59 8.44
N PRO A 92 10.72 -12.15 9.65
CA PRO A 92 11.22 -10.79 9.81
C PRO A 92 12.41 -10.49 8.90
N ALA A 93 12.34 -9.40 8.14
CA ALA A 93 13.39 -9.01 7.18
C ALA A 93 14.79 -8.90 7.81
N ARG A 94 14.88 -8.37 9.04
CA ARG A 94 16.14 -8.26 9.81
C ARG A 94 16.88 -9.59 9.99
N SER A 95 16.16 -10.71 9.94
CA SER A 95 16.67 -12.06 10.12
C SER A 95 16.65 -12.87 8.82
N SER A 96 16.27 -12.26 7.70
CA SER A 96 16.18 -12.87 6.38
C SER A 96 16.78 -11.95 5.31
N TYR A 97 15.97 -11.12 4.65
CA TYR A 97 16.41 -10.30 3.51
C TYR A 97 17.47 -9.23 3.85
N LEU A 98 17.60 -8.81 5.11
CA LEU A 98 18.67 -7.92 5.60
C LEU A 98 19.89 -8.68 6.14
N SER A 99 19.89 -10.01 6.09
CA SER A 99 21.01 -10.84 6.52
C SER A 99 22.00 -11.04 5.37
N ALA A 100 23.01 -10.16 5.29
CA ALA A 100 24.08 -10.25 4.30
C ALA A 100 24.72 -11.64 4.23
N SER A 101 24.96 -12.27 5.40
CA SER A 101 25.51 -13.62 5.48
C SER A 101 24.60 -14.67 4.84
N SER A 102 23.29 -14.63 5.13
CA SER A 102 22.32 -15.57 4.55
C SER A 102 22.24 -15.45 3.03
N ILE A 103 22.28 -14.22 2.49
CA ILE A 103 22.25 -13.98 1.04
C ILE A 103 23.52 -14.51 0.37
N LEU A 104 24.69 -14.25 0.95
CA LEU A 104 25.97 -14.72 0.39
C LEU A 104 26.10 -16.24 0.44
N GLU A 105 25.59 -16.87 1.51
CA GLU A 105 25.53 -18.33 1.61
C GLU A 105 24.59 -18.92 0.53
N ALA A 106 23.42 -18.30 0.31
CA ALA A 106 22.49 -18.71 -0.74
C ALA A 106 23.14 -18.60 -2.14
N ALA A 107 23.88 -17.52 -2.40
CA ALA A 107 24.61 -17.34 -3.65
C ALA A 107 25.72 -18.39 -3.84
N ALA A 108 26.44 -18.70 -2.75
CA ALA A 108 27.46 -19.74 -2.76
C ALA A 108 26.88 -21.13 -3.07
N ARG A 109 25.76 -21.48 -2.45
CA ARG A 109 25.10 -22.79 -2.60
C ARG A 109 24.52 -23.04 -3.99
N THR A 110 24.08 -22.00 -4.69
CA THR A 110 23.39 -22.10 -6.00
C THR A 110 24.34 -21.95 -7.18
N GLY A 111 25.64 -21.83 -6.93
CA GLY A 111 26.63 -21.60 -7.98
C GLY A 111 26.50 -20.23 -8.62
N ALA A 112 25.90 -19.26 -7.91
CA ALA A 112 25.88 -17.85 -8.33
C ALA A 112 27.25 -17.16 -8.09
N GLN A 113 28.35 -17.92 -8.02
CA GLN A 113 29.74 -17.45 -7.88
C GLN A 113 30.45 -17.40 -9.24
N VAL A 114 31.26 -16.37 -9.49
CA VAL A 114 32.15 -16.33 -10.66
C VAL A 114 33.22 -17.41 -10.50
N THR A 115 33.27 -18.36 -11.44
CA THR A 115 34.46 -19.21 -11.62
C THR A 115 35.33 -18.62 -12.74
N PRO A 116 36.64 -18.90 -12.81
CA PRO A 116 37.54 -18.34 -13.83
C PRO A 116 37.14 -18.66 -15.30
N LEU A 117 36.15 -19.52 -15.52
CA LEU A 117 35.68 -19.96 -16.83
C LEU A 117 34.17 -19.67 -17.08
N SER A 118 33.41 -19.20 -16.08
CA SER A 118 31.99 -18.84 -16.21
C SER A 118 31.59 -17.76 -15.19
N GLY A 119 31.05 -16.63 -15.67
CA GLY A 119 30.57 -15.55 -14.81
C GLY A 119 29.21 -15.89 -14.21
N SER A 120 29.10 -15.86 -12.88
CA SER A 120 27.80 -15.82 -12.20
C SER A 120 27.73 -14.54 -11.37
N GLY A 121 26.64 -13.79 -11.49
CA GLY A 121 26.44 -12.51 -10.81
C GLY A 121 25.40 -12.64 -9.69
N ILE A 122 25.43 -11.70 -8.74
CA ILE A 122 24.31 -11.51 -7.81
C ILE A 122 23.59 -10.23 -8.23
N PHE A 123 22.33 -10.32 -8.66
CA PHE A 123 21.43 -9.17 -8.59
C PHE A 123 21.04 -8.99 -7.13
N SER A 124 21.84 -8.25 -6.41
CA SER A 124 21.27 -7.43 -5.37
C SER A 124 20.96 -6.13 -6.09
N GLU A 125 19.76 -6.01 -6.63
CA GLU A 125 19.37 -4.74 -7.22
C GLU A 125 19.58 -3.66 -6.17
N CYS A 126 20.44 -2.72 -6.53
CA CYS A 126 20.74 -1.50 -5.82
C CYS A 126 19.85 -0.42 -6.44
N LEU A 127 18.70 -0.14 -5.84
CA LEU A 127 17.86 1.02 -6.18
C LEU A 127 17.17 1.56 -4.92
N VAL A 128 17.91 2.40 -4.17
CA VAL A 128 17.52 3.50 -3.27
C VAL A 128 16.86 3.23 -1.88
N SER A 129 17.13 4.18 -0.97
CA SER A 129 17.02 4.22 0.48
C SER A 129 15.66 4.59 0.98
N GLU A 130 15.48 4.25 2.25
CA GLU A 130 14.54 4.82 3.20
C GLU A 130 13.04 4.72 2.90
N ASN A 131 12.55 4.36 1.71
CA ASN A 131 11.17 3.88 1.57
C ASN A 131 10.76 3.21 0.23
N ARG A 132 11.65 2.58 -0.54
CA ARG A 132 11.30 1.82 -1.78
C ARG A 132 12.50 1.00 -2.29
N TYR A 133 12.31 -0.28 -2.59
CA TYR A 133 13.35 -1.34 -2.73
C TYR A 133 14.36 -1.38 -1.58
N GLY A 134 13.82 -1.42 -0.37
CA GLY A 134 14.63 -1.58 0.82
C GLY A 134 15.06 -3.02 1.01
N PHE A 135 16.37 -3.27 1.05
CA PHE A 135 17.02 -4.31 1.85
C PHE A 135 18.51 -3.97 1.91
N LEU A 136 19.34 -4.76 1.24
CA LEU A 136 20.80 -4.58 1.16
C LEU A 136 21.24 -3.80 -0.08
N SER A 137 20.26 -3.31 -0.85
CA SER A 137 20.45 -2.52 -2.07
C SER A 137 21.50 -1.43 -1.87
N GLU A 138 21.42 -0.63 -0.81
CA GLU A 138 22.38 0.45 -0.58
C GLU A 138 23.31 0.25 0.61
N SER A 139 23.53 -1.00 1.02
CA SER A 139 24.60 -1.24 1.97
C SER A 139 25.93 -1.22 1.23
N ALA A 140 26.72 -0.16 1.45
CA ALA A 140 28.07 -0.08 0.93
C ALA A 140 28.93 -1.26 1.40
N GLU A 141 28.70 -1.72 2.64
CA GLU A 141 29.34 -2.90 3.21
C GLU A 141 28.96 -4.17 2.45
N PHE A 142 27.69 -4.34 2.10
CA PHE A 142 27.23 -5.51 1.36
C PHE A 142 27.76 -5.52 -0.09
N ALA A 143 27.74 -4.38 -0.78
CA ALA A 143 28.33 -4.24 -2.11
C ALA A 143 29.82 -4.60 -2.09
N GLN A 144 30.57 -4.06 -1.12
CA GLN A 144 31.99 -4.37 -0.94
C GLN A 144 32.22 -5.85 -0.59
N LEU A 145 31.33 -6.44 0.22
CA LEU A 145 31.42 -7.85 0.58
C LEU A 145 31.17 -8.77 -0.62
N CYS A 146 30.22 -8.43 -1.49
CA CYS A 146 30.00 -9.13 -2.76
C CYS A 146 31.27 -9.10 -3.62
N GLU A 147 31.86 -7.93 -3.83
CA GLU A 147 33.11 -7.77 -4.58
C GLU A 147 34.26 -8.60 -3.98
N SER A 148 34.43 -8.55 -2.66
CA SER A 148 35.48 -9.31 -1.95
C SER A 148 35.35 -10.84 -2.07
N LYS A 149 34.13 -11.31 -2.36
CA LYS A 149 33.79 -12.74 -2.56
C LYS A 149 33.78 -13.12 -4.04
N GLY A 150 34.21 -12.23 -4.94
CA GLY A 150 34.22 -12.46 -6.38
C GLY A 150 32.83 -12.47 -7.00
N LEU A 151 31.85 -11.82 -6.37
CA LEU A 151 30.49 -11.71 -6.86
C LEU A 151 30.32 -10.35 -7.54
N ILE A 152 29.68 -10.33 -8.71
CA ILE A 152 29.32 -9.08 -9.38
C ILE A 152 28.09 -8.52 -8.68
N PHE A 153 28.25 -7.38 -8.00
CA PHE A 153 27.14 -6.58 -7.49
C PHE A 153 26.55 -5.74 -8.63
N ILE A 154 25.23 -5.80 -8.81
CA ILE A 154 24.56 -5.16 -9.95
C ILE A 154 23.88 -3.88 -9.45
N GLY A 155 24.71 -2.85 -9.39
CA GLY A 155 24.40 -1.55 -8.82
C GLY A 155 25.60 -0.60 -8.93
N PRO A 156 25.53 0.59 -8.33
CA PRO A 156 26.67 1.48 -8.13
C PRO A 156 27.79 0.85 -7.29
N PRO A 157 29.01 1.39 -7.38
CA PRO A 157 30.13 0.94 -6.58
C PRO A 157 29.92 1.29 -5.10
N ALA A 158 30.50 0.49 -4.20
CA ALA A 158 30.41 0.70 -2.75
C ALA A 158 30.88 2.10 -2.31
N SER A 159 31.84 2.71 -3.02
CA SER A 159 32.28 4.08 -2.77
C SER A 159 31.18 5.11 -3.03
N ALA A 160 30.47 5.02 -4.16
CA ALA A 160 29.40 5.94 -4.49
C ALA A 160 28.22 5.80 -3.52
N ILE A 161 27.90 4.58 -3.10
CA ILE A 161 26.88 4.32 -2.07
C ILE A 161 27.26 5.02 -0.76
N ARG A 162 28.52 4.87 -0.31
CA ARG A 162 29.02 5.49 0.92
C ARG A 162 29.03 7.02 0.84
N ASP A 163 29.53 7.55 -0.26
CA ASP A 163 29.65 9.00 -0.49
C ASP A 163 28.26 9.68 -0.49
N MET A 164 27.24 8.99 -0.98
CA MET A 164 25.86 9.49 -1.02
C MET A 164 25.05 9.21 0.25
N GLY A 165 25.46 8.24 1.07
CA GLY A 165 24.80 7.88 2.33
C GLY A 165 25.04 8.88 3.47
N ASP A 166 26.15 9.64 3.44
CA ASP A 166 26.44 10.70 4.42
C ASP A 166 25.98 12.07 3.91
N LYS A 167 24.98 12.67 4.56
CA LYS A 167 24.37 13.95 4.12
C LYS A 167 25.39 15.09 3.97
N SER A 168 26.39 15.16 4.84
CA SER A 168 27.40 16.22 4.83
C SER A 168 28.40 16.00 3.69
N ALA A 169 28.89 14.77 3.52
CA ALA A 169 29.75 14.37 2.42
C ALA A 169 29.05 14.59 1.07
N SER A 170 27.82 14.10 0.91
CA SER A 170 26.99 14.27 -0.28
C SER A 170 26.90 15.74 -0.68
N LYS A 171 26.49 16.63 0.23
CA LYS A 171 26.37 18.07 -0.05
C LYS A 171 27.68 18.69 -0.50
N ARG A 172 28.79 18.34 0.14
CA ARG A 172 30.11 18.87 -0.20
C ARG A 172 30.58 18.42 -1.58
N ILE A 173 30.36 17.15 -1.93
CA ILE A 173 30.68 16.60 -3.26
C ILE A 173 29.77 17.24 -4.33
N MET A 174 28.46 17.31 -4.09
CA MET A 174 27.49 17.90 -5.01
C MET A 174 27.76 19.40 -5.26
N GLY A 175 28.06 20.15 -4.20
CA GLY A 175 28.42 21.57 -4.30
C GLY A 175 29.70 21.78 -5.12
N ALA A 176 30.74 20.96 -4.90
CA ALA A 176 31.96 20.98 -5.70
C ALA A 176 31.73 20.59 -7.17
N ALA A 177 30.72 19.75 -7.44
CA ALA A 177 30.31 19.35 -8.78
C ALA A 177 29.41 20.39 -9.49
N GLY A 178 29.13 21.54 -8.87
CA GLY A 178 28.28 22.59 -9.44
C GLY A 178 26.79 22.24 -9.45
N VAL A 179 26.37 21.24 -8.67
CA VAL A 179 24.95 20.88 -8.51
C VAL A 179 24.29 21.91 -7.59
N PRO A 180 23.16 22.53 -7.99
CA PRO A 180 22.45 23.47 -7.14
C PRO A 180 22.03 22.83 -5.81
N LEU A 181 22.35 23.50 -4.69
CA LEU A 181 21.95 23.08 -3.35
C LEU A 181 20.96 24.08 -2.77
N VAL A 182 20.05 23.59 -1.92
CA VAL A 182 19.18 24.44 -1.11
C VAL A 182 20.08 25.32 -0.22
N PRO A 183 19.87 26.66 -0.19
CA PRO A 183 20.60 27.54 0.71
C PRO A 183 20.47 27.06 2.15
N GLY A 184 21.60 27.04 2.88
CA GLY A 184 21.63 26.47 4.21
C GLY A 184 22.97 26.65 4.89
N TYR A 185 22.99 26.38 6.20
CA TYR A 185 24.18 26.35 7.01
C TYR A 185 24.55 24.91 7.38
N HIS A 186 25.78 24.54 7.06
CA HIS A 186 26.33 23.19 7.25
C HIS A 186 27.70 23.19 7.94
N GLY A 187 28.06 24.29 8.61
CA GLY A 187 29.32 24.41 9.32
C GLY A 187 29.32 23.68 10.67
N ASN A 188 30.50 23.67 11.30
CA ASN A 188 30.71 22.96 12.56
C ASN A 188 30.29 23.77 13.80
N GLU A 189 30.06 25.08 13.68
CA GLU A 189 29.58 25.91 14.79
C GLU A 189 28.14 25.50 15.13
N GLN A 190 27.84 25.35 16.41
CA GLN A 190 26.54 24.92 16.92
C GLN A 190 26.03 25.85 18.04
N ASP A 191 26.68 27.00 18.22
CA ASP A 191 26.26 28.04 19.15
C ASP A 191 24.90 28.63 18.74
N VAL A 192 24.03 28.87 19.71
CA VAL A 192 22.63 29.29 19.46
C VAL A 192 22.57 30.64 18.75
N ASP A 193 23.40 31.60 19.15
CA ASP A 193 23.40 32.95 18.59
C ASP A 193 23.94 32.93 17.15
N MET A 194 24.99 32.15 16.91
CA MET A 194 25.52 31.95 15.55
C MET A 194 24.50 31.25 14.65
N MET A 195 23.85 30.19 15.12
CA MET A 195 22.84 29.46 14.35
C MET A 195 21.62 30.34 14.06
N LYS A 196 21.20 31.20 14.99
CA LYS A 196 20.14 32.18 14.75
C LYS A 196 20.55 33.20 13.69
N LEU A 197 21.77 33.72 13.76
CA LEU A 197 22.29 34.65 12.75
C LEU A 197 22.31 34.01 11.36
N GLU A 198 22.68 32.73 11.25
CA GLU A 198 22.65 32.00 9.99
C GLU A 198 21.21 31.75 9.50
N ALA A 199 20.27 31.44 10.41
CA ALA A 199 18.85 31.34 10.06
C ALA A 199 18.29 32.67 9.52
N ASP A 200 18.65 33.79 10.15
CA ASP A 200 18.25 35.14 9.72
C ASP A 200 18.83 35.47 8.33
N LYS A 201 20.07 35.05 8.03
CA LYS A 201 20.69 35.17 6.69
C LYS A 201 20.00 34.31 5.63
N ILE A 202 19.62 33.08 5.95
CA ILE A 202 18.89 32.17 5.05
C ILE A 202 17.48 32.72 4.78
N GLY A 203 16.87 33.33 5.80
CA GLY A 203 15.53 33.89 5.78
C GLY A 203 14.45 32.84 6.06
N TYR A 204 13.49 33.19 6.90
CA TYR A 204 12.39 32.30 7.31
C TYR A 204 11.35 32.10 6.17
N PRO A 205 10.59 30.99 6.18
CA PRO A 205 10.75 29.83 7.06
C PRO A 205 12.05 29.06 6.81
N VAL A 206 12.64 28.53 7.88
CA VAL A 206 13.83 27.67 7.85
C VAL A 206 13.51 26.28 8.39
N LEU A 207 14.25 25.29 7.92
CA LEU A 207 14.13 23.90 8.34
C LEU A 207 15.36 23.51 9.15
N ILE A 208 15.14 23.16 10.40
CA ILE A 208 16.16 22.61 11.30
C ILE A 208 16.22 21.10 11.06
N LYS A 209 17.41 20.57 10.78
CA LYS A 209 17.64 19.14 10.54
C LYS A 209 18.80 18.59 11.35
N PRO A 210 18.67 17.44 12.00
CA PRO A 210 19.82 16.70 12.50
C PRO A 210 20.75 16.27 11.35
N THR A 211 22.06 16.30 11.59
CA THR A 211 23.08 15.79 10.66
C THR A 211 22.96 14.29 10.39
N HIS A 212 22.51 13.54 11.40
CA HIS A 212 22.34 12.09 11.36
C HIS A 212 20.87 11.72 11.54
N GLY A 213 20.48 10.57 11.01
CA GLY A 213 19.10 10.08 11.07
C GLY A 213 18.30 10.32 9.79
N GLY A 214 17.24 9.53 9.64
CA GLY A 214 16.35 9.48 8.48
C GLY A 214 14.86 9.64 8.86
N GLY A 215 13.99 9.72 7.85
CA GLY A 215 12.53 9.71 8.05
C GLY A 215 11.93 10.89 8.82
N GLY A 216 12.53 12.08 8.80
CA GLY A 216 11.95 13.30 9.38
C GLY A 216 12.07 13.46 10.90
N LYS A 217 12.64 12.49 11.62
CA LYS A 217 12.83 12.56 13.08
C LYS A 217 13.80 13.68 13.47
N GLY A 218 13.43 14.50 14.45
CA GLY A 218 14.17 15.69 14.86
C GLY A 218 14.10 16.88 13.91
N MET A 219 13.37 16.80 12.79
CA MET A 219 13.21 17.93 11.86
C MET A 219 12.12 18.88 12.32
N ARG A 220 12.36 20.19 12.21
CA ARG A 220 11.40 21.23 12.64
C ARG A 220 11.39 22.39 11.67
N ILE A 221 10.20 22.84 11.29
CA ILE A 221 10.01 24.06 10.51
C ILE A 221 9.89 25.21 11.49
N VAL A 222 10.70 26.25 11.31
CA VAL A 222 10.68 27.47 12.10
C VAL A 222 10.18 28.59 11.22
N GLN A 223 9.05 29.20 11.60
CA GLN A 223 8.38 30.21 10.78
C GLN A 223 8.92 31.61 11.05
N SER A 224 9.42 31.86 12.27
CA SER A 224 9.83 33.19 12.71
C SER A 224 11.10 33.13 13.59
N PRO A 225 11.84 34.25 13.71
CA PRO A 225 13.02 34.33 14.58
C PRO A 225 12.75 34.07 16.06
N ASP A 226 11.52 34.32 16.52
CA ASP A 226 11.12 34.19 17.92
C ASP A 226 10.99 32.71 18.34
N GLU A 227 10.64 31.84 17.40
CA GLU A 227 10.51 30.39 17.59
C GLU A 227 11.84 29.64 17.50
N PHE A 228 12.90 30.29 16.98
CA PHE A 228 14.12 29.63 16.57
C PHE A 228 14.86 28.97 17.74
N VAL A 229 15.08 29.70 18.83
CA VAL A 229 15.90 29.25 19.96
C VAL A 229 15.32 27.99 20.60
N GLU A 230 14.00 27.99 20.86
CA GLU A 230 13.32 26.84 21.44
C GLU A 230 13.36 25.63 20.50
N SER A 231 13.08 25.87 19.20
CA SER A 231 13.08 24.81 18.18
C SER A 231 14.45 24.18 17.98
N PHE A 232 15.52 25.00 17.97
CA PHE A 232 16.90 24.55 17.82
C PHE A 232 17.35 23.69 19.00
N LEU A 233 17.17 24.17 20.23
CA LEU A 233 17.52 23.42 21.45
C LEU A 233 16.65 22.15 21.60
N GLY A 234 15.40 22.19 21.16
CA GLY A 234 14.53 21.02 21.05
C GLY A 234 15.09 19.97 20.09
N ALA A 235 15.48 20.39 18.88
CA ALA A 235 16.07 19.51 17.87
C ALA A 235 17.40 18.90 18.33
N GLN A 236 18.28 19.66 18.99
CA GLN A 236 19.54 19.13 19.54
C GLN A 236 19.30 18.02 20.57
N ARG A 237 18.37 18.23 21.51
CA ARG A 237 18.03 17.22 22.54
C ARG A 237 17.47 15.94 21.92
N GLU A 238 16.59 16.09 20.94
CA GLU A 238 15.99 14.96 20.23
C GLU A 238 17.02 14.19 19.40
N ALA A 239 17.91 14.90 18.70
CA ALA A 239 19.00 14.31 17.93
C ALA A 239 19.98 13.55 18.84
N ALA A 240 20.36 14.13 19.98
CA ALA A 240 21.23 13.47 20.97
C ALA A 240 20.57 12.20 21.52
N ALA A 241 19.27 12.26 21.86
CA ALA A 241 18.54 11.10 22.37
C ALA A 241 18.33 10.00 21.33
N SER A 242 18.12 10.38 20.06
CA SER A 242 17.75 9.44 18.99
C SER A 242 18.96 8.86 18.25
N PHE A 243 20.03 9.64 18.10
CA PHE A 243 21.17 9.33 17.23
C PHE A 243 22.52 9.42 17.93
N GLY A 244 22.56 9.87 19.20
CA GLY A 244 23.81 10.06 19.94
C GLY A 244 24.65 11.25 19.46
N VAL A 245 24.10 12.09 18.58
CA VAL A 245 24.76 13.26 17.99
C VAL A 245 23.86 14.48 18.14
N ASN A 246 24.42 15.61 18.57
CA ASN A 246 23.68 16.87 18.78
C ASN A 246 23.91 17.90 17.66
N THR A 247 24.54 17.51 16.56
CA THR A 247 24.90 18.38 15.45
C THR A 247 23.73 18.58 14.48
N ILE A 248 23.44 19.84 14.19
CA ILE A 248 22.27 20.32 13.45
C ILE A 248 22.70 21.11 12.20
N LEU A 249 21.89 21.04 11.16
CA LEU A 249 21.98 21.78 9.91
C LEU A 249 20.76 22.69 9.76
N LEU A 250 20.94 23.84 9.10
CA LEU A 250 19.85 24.73 8.73
C LEU A 250 19.69 24.73 7.22
N GLU A 251 18.46 24.72 6.73
CA GLU A 251 18.15 24.83 5.30
C GLU A 251 16.98 25.77 5.09
N LYS A 252 16.92 26.42 3.93
CA LYS A 252 15.73 27.14 3.52
C LYS A 252 14.55 26.17 3.41
N TYR A 253 13.43 26.48 4.06
CA TYR A 253 12.21 25.70 3.89
C TYR A 253 11.49 26.12 2.60
N ILE A 254 11.17 25.14 1.75
CA ILE A 254 10.43 25.35 0.51
C ILE A 254 8.95 25.08 0.80
N THR A 255 8.10 26.07 0.58
CA THR A 255 6.67 26.05 0.99
C THR A 255 5.81 25.21 0.06
N GLN A 256 6.07 25.25 -1.24
CA GLN A 256 5.35 24.48 -2.27
C GLN A 256 6.34 23.63 -3.07
N PRO A 257 6.99 22.63 -2.46
CA PRO A 257 7.96 21.84 -3.17
C PRO A 257 7.26 20.82 -4.08
N ARG A 258 7.85 20.63 -5.26
CA ARG A 258 7.62 19.47 -6.10
C ARG A 258 8.74 18.46 -5.89
N HIS A 259 8.37 17.19 -5.83
CA HIS A 259 9.32 16.10 -5.76
C HIS A 259 9.59 15.62 -7.19
N ILE A 260 10.62 16.21 -7.81
CA ILE A 260 11.05 15.85 -9.16
C ILE A 260 12.39 15.13 -9.06
N GLU A 261 12.50 14.02 -9.77
CA GLU A 261 13.69 13.18 -9.80
C GLU A 261 14.16 12.91 -11.21
N VAL A 262 15.46 12.68 -11.38
CA VAL A 262 16.06 12.36 -12.68
C VAL A 262 16.58 10.94 -12.66
N GLN A 263 16.16 10.13 -13.63
CA GLN A 263 16.78 8.85 -13.89
C GLN A 263 18.17 9.08 -14.50
N ILE A 264 19.21 8.55 -13.88
CA ILE A 264 20.56 8.50 -14.43
C ILE A 264 20.95 7.07 -14.76
N PHE A 265 21.89 6.93 -15.69
CA PHE A 265 22.51 5.65 -16.01
C PHE A 265 23.98 5.87 -16.32
N GLY A 266 24.86 5.19 -15.60
CA GLY A 266 26.31 5.21 -15.84
C GLY A 266 26.85 3.85 -16.27
N ASP A 267 27.97 3.81 -16.98
CA ASP A 267 28.72 2.58 -17.24
C ASP A 267 30.10 2.59 -16.57
N LYS A 268 30.78 1.43 -16.58
CA LYS A 268 32.13 1.27 -16.03
C LYS A 268 33.23 1.98 -16.85
N HIS A 269 32.87 2.64 -17.95
CA HIS A 269 33.78 3.37 -18.84
C HIS A 269 33.70 4.89 -18.63
N GLY A 270 32.94 5.35 -17.62
CA GLY A 270 32.79 6.76 -17.27
C GLY A 270 31.72 7.50 -18.09
N ASN A 271 30.95 6.80 -18.93
CA ASN A 271 29.81 7.42 -19.60
C ASN A 271 28.64 7.49 -18.63
N VAL A 272 27.96 8.64 -18.59
CA VAL A 272 26.75 8.84 -17.81
C VAL A 272 25.77 9.67 -18.63
N LEU A 273 24.51 9.27 -18.63
CA LEU A 273 23.39 9.98 -19.25
C LEU A 273 22.19 10.05 -18.30
N HIS A 274 21.24 10.93 -18.61
CA HIS A 274 19.93 10.98 -17.97
C HIS A 274 18.82 10.47 -18.91
N LEU A 275 17.82 9.81 -18.32
CA LEU A 275 16.63 9.26 -18.98
C LEU A 275 15.39 10.07 -18.58
N PHE A 276 15.54 11.39 -18.63
CA PHE A 276 14.55 12.39 -18.21
C PHE A 276 14.15 12.31 -16.74
N GLU A 277 13.23 13.21 -16.39
CA GLU A 277 12.69 13.40 -15.07
C GLU A 277 11.33 12.75 -14.86
N ARG A 278 10.98 12.55 -13.60
CA ARG A 278 9.67 12.13 -13.13
C ARG A 278 9.19 13.08 -12.05
N ASP A 279 7.87 13.22 -11.93
CA ASP A 279 7.24 13.89 -10.81
C ASP A 279 6.58 12.85 -9.90
N CYS A 280 6.99 12.86 -8.63
CA CYS A 280 6.48 11.97 -7.59
C CYS A 280 5.90 12.77 -6.42
N SER A 281 5.48 14.01 -6.67
CA SER A 281 4.98 14.93 -5.65
C SER A 281 3.73 14.39 -4.95
N VAL A 282 2.92 13.59 -5.64
CA VAL A 282 1.71 13.00 -5.03
C VAL A 282 2.11 11.87 -4.09
N GLN A 283 2.29 12.22 -2.82
CA GLN A 283 2.71 11.32 -1.75
C GLN A 283 1.90 11.53 -0.46
N ARG A 284 1.84 10.50 0.39
CA ARG A 284 1.19 10.48 1.69
C ARG A 284 2.22 10.21 2.79
N ARG A 285 2.51 11.16 3.68
CA ARG A 285 3.52 10.97 4.75
C ARG A 285 4.86 10.44 4.22
N HIS A 286 5.38 11.09 3.17
CA HIS A 286 6.59 10.66 2.45
C HIS A 286 6.44 9.32 1.72
N GLN A 287 5.21 8.82 1.58
CA GLN A 287 4.91 7.65 0.79
C GLN A 287 4.38 8.02 -0.60
N LYS A 288 5.17 7.95 -1.67
CA LYS A 288 4.68 8.15 -3.05
C LYS A 288 3.49 7.25 -3.37
N ILE A 289 2.50 7.80 -4.06
CA ILE A 289 1.21 7.17 -4.38
C ILE A 289 1.02 7.09 -5.89
N ILE A 290 1.20 8.22 -6.59
CA ILE A 290 1.14 8.32 -8.05
C ILE A 290 2.38 9.06 -8.54
N GLU A 291 3.01 8.51 -9.56
CA GLU A 291 4.17 9.06 -10.25
C GLU A 291 3.84 9.33 -11.71
N GLU A 292 4.52 10.31 -12.30
CA GLU A 292 4.36 10.59 -13.72
C GLU A 292 5.67 11.00 -14.41
N ALA A 293 5.78 10.68 -15.70
CA ALA A 293 6.94 11.01 -16.51
C ALA A 293 6.50 11.39 -17.94
N PRO A 294 7.02 12.48 -18.53
CA PRO A 294 7.86 13.50 -17.90
C PRO A 294 7.09 14.31 -16.84
N ALA A 295 7.78 15.15 -16.07
CA ALA A 295 7.13 15.98 -15.06
C ALA A 295 6.28 17.09 -15.74
N PRO A 296 5.04 17.34 -15.30
CA PRO A 296 4.15 18.31 -15.93
C PRO A 296 4.64 19.75 -15.72
N ASN A 297 4.28 20.65 -16.64
CA ASN A 297 4.53 22.10 -16.49
C ASN A 297 6.01 22.47 -16.28
N ILE A 298 6.94 21.70 -16.87
CA ILE A 298 8.38 22.00 -16.88
C ILE A 298 8.83 22.35 -18.31
N SER A 299 9.54 23.47 -18.45
CA SER A 299 10.14 23.90 -19.72
C SER A 299 11.32 23.00 -20.11
N ASP A 300 11.57 22.89 -21.42
CA ASP A 300 12.68 22.09 -21.95
C ASP A 300 14.05 22.59 -21.48
N ASP A 301 14.20 23.91 -21.34
CA ASP A 301 15.42 24.51 -20.80
C ASP A 301 15.66 24.06 -19.35
N PHE A 302 14.64 24.11 -18.50
CA PHE A 302 14.78 23.67 -17.10
C PHE A 302 15.06 22.17 -17.01
N ARG A 303 14.36 21.36 -17.83
CA ARG A 303 14.59 19.91 -17.96
C ARG A 303 16.02 19.58 -18.35
N SER A 304 16.58 20.30 -19.33
CA SER A 304 17.97 20.14 -19.76
C SER A 304 18.96 20.46 -18.64
N HIS A 305 18.75 21.59 -17.93
CA HIS A 305 19.59 21.94 -16.78
C HIS A 305 19.50 20.90 -15.65
N LEU A 306 18.29 20.42 -15.35
CA LEU A 306 18.04 19.40 -14.34
C LEU A 306 18.74 18.08 -14.69
N GLY A 307 18.59 17.63 -15.95
CA GLY A 307 19.27 16.45 -16.46
C GLY A 307 20.80 16.57 -16.42
N GLN A 308 21.34 17.72 -16.82
CA GLN A 308 22.78 17.97 -16.79
C GLN A 308 23.34 18.01 -15.36
N ALA A 309 22.62 18.63 -14.42
CA ALA A 309 22.99 18.64 -13.02
C ALA A 309 23.02 17.21 -12.45
N ALA A 310 22.05 16.37 -12.80
CA ALA A 310 22.01 14.97 -12.40
C ALA A 310 23.19 14.15 -12.97
N VAL A 311 23.54 14.36 -14.25
CA VAL A 311 24.72 13.73 -14.85
C VAL A 311 26.01 14.19 -14.17
N SER A 312 26.14 15.48 -13.82
CA SER A 312 27.29 16.01 -13.09
C SER A 312 27.41 15.40 -11.70
N ALA A 313 26.29 15.29 -10.97
CA ALA A 313 26.21 14.63 -9.66
C ALA A 313 26.73 13.18 -9.73
N ALA A 314 26.22 12.41 -10.69
CA ALA A 314 26.61 11.02 -10.90
C ALA A 314 28.10 10.87 -11.22
N LYS A 315 28.64 11.72 -12.11
CA LYS A 315 30.06 11.71 -12.47
C LYS A 315 30.95 12.05 -11.27
N ALA A 316 30.52 12.95 -10.39
CA ALA A 316 31.30 13.38 -9.23
C ALA A 316 31.60 12.25 -8.24
N VAL A 317 30.73 11.24 -8.16
CA VAL A 317 30.91 10.06 -7.29
C VAL A 317 31.34 8.81 -8.06
N GLY A 318 31.67 8.93 -9.35
CA GLY A 318 32.04 7.78 -10.19
C GLY A 318 30.92 6.75 -10.32
N TYR A 319 29.67 7.23 -10.39
CA TYR A 319 28.49 6.37 -10.43
C TYR A 319 28.45 5.51 -11.71
N HIS A 320 28.04 4.25 -11.57
CA HIS A 320 27.67 3.38 -12.69
C HIS A 320 26.41 2.59 -12.33
N ASN A 321 25.84 1.92 -13.34
CA ASN A 321 24.53 1.26 -13.27
C ASN A 321 23.37 2.27 -13.26
N ALA A 322 22.15 1.79 -13.03
CA ALA A 322 20.98 2.63 -12.87
C ALA A 322 21.06 3.35 -11.52
N GLY A 323 20.72 4.63 -11.53
CA GLY A 323 20.57 5.41 -10.32
C GLY A 323 19.60 6.53 -10.56
N THR A 324 19.28 7.22 -9.51
CA THR A 324 18.33 8.32 -9.56
C THR A 324 18.96 9.45 -8.77
N VAL A 325 19.03 10.63 -9.40
CA VAL A 325 19.34 11.83 -8.64
C VAL A 325 18.02 12.30 -8.09
N GLU A 326 17.87 11.92 -6.84
CA GLU A 326 16.60 11.66 -6.24
C GLU A 326 16.62 12.15 -4.81
N PHE A 327 15.41 12.29 -4.31
CA PHE A 327 15.13 11.71 -3.03
C PHE A 327 14.13 10.55 -3.24
N ILE A 328 14.58 9.37 -3.73
CA ILE A 328 13.98 7.99 -3.74
C ILE A 328 12.92 7.61 -4.84
N VAL A 329 12.94 6.33 -5.31
CA VAL A 329 12.62 5.55 -6.58
C VAL A 329 11.27 5.64 -7.36
N GLU A 330 11.31 5.52 -8.72
CA GLU A 330 10.40 4.73 -9.63
C GLU A 330 10.86 4.59 -11.12
N HIS A 331 11.15 3.38 -11.63
CA HIS A 331 11.64 3.22 -13.01
C HIS A 331 10.60 2.95 -14.13
N PRO A 332 9.46 2.25 -13.91
CA PRO A 332 8.61 1.83 -15.03
C PRO A 332 8.04 2.99 -15.86
N VAL A 333 7.67 4.12 -15.24
CA VAL A 333 7.22 5.31 -16.00
C VAL A 333 8.30 5.86 -16.93
N THR A 334 9.57 5.82 -16.52
CA THR A 334 10.71 6.19 -17.37
C THR A 334 10.86 5.20 -18.52
N GLU A 335 10.76 3.89 -18.25
CA GLU A 335 10.80 2.86 -19.30
C GLU A 335 9.71 3.08 -20.35
N MET A 336 8.51 3.50 -19.95
CA MET A 336 7.39 3.71 -20.87
C MET A 336 7.60 4.92 -21.81
N ILE A 337 8.26 5.98 -21.37
CA ILE A 337 8.50 7.17 -22.22
C ILE A 337 9.80 7.07 -23.04
N VAL A 338 10.77 6.28 -22.59
CA VAL A 338 12.06 6.06 -23.27
C VAL A 338 12.02 4.79 -24.14
N GLY A 339 11.16 3.83 -23.82
CA GLY A 339 11.07 2.55 -24.54
C GLY A 339 12.29 1.65 -24.34
N GLN A 340 12.93 1.72 -23.17
CA GLN A 340 14.11 0.93 -22.82
C GLN A 340 13.88 0.15 -21.52
N ASP A 341 14.42 -1.06 -21.44
CA ASP A 341 14.40 -1.88 -20.21
C ASP A 341 15.64 -1.53 -19.37
N LEU A 342 15.43 -0.85 -18.25
CA LEU A 342 16.53 -0.42 -17.38
C LEU A 342 17.22 -1.61 -16.74
N VAL A 343 16.47 -2.64 -16.31
CA VAL A 343 17.06 -3.86 -15.72
C VAL A 343 17.98 -4.56 -16.73
N GLU A 344 17.62 -4.58 -18.01
CA GLU A 344 18.50 -5.11 -19.05
C GLU A 344 19.81 -4.31 -19.13
N TRP A 345 19.72 -2.98 -19.09
CA TRP A 345 20.92 -2.14 -19.08
C TRP A 345 21.77 -2.35 -17.84
N GLN A 346 21.15 -2.61 -16.67
CA GLN A 346 21.88 -2.87 -15.43
C GLN A 346 22.71 -4.16 -15.55
N ILE A 347 22.14 -5.22 -16.14
CA ILE A 347 22.84 -6.49 -16.43
C ILE A 347 24.02 -6.24 -17.38
N ARG A 348 23.79 -5.51 -18.49
CA ARG A 348 24.82 -5.21 -19.50
C ARG A 348 25.98 -4.41 -18.92
N VAL A 349 25.69 -3.33 -18.17
CA VAL A 349 26.72 -2.53 -17.51
C VAL A 349 27.47 -3.35 -16.46
N ALA A 350 26.79 -4.25 -15.74
CA ALA A 350 27.45 -5.13 -14.79
C ALA A 350 28.45 -6.08 -15.48
N ASN A 351 28.11 -6.61 -16.68
CA ASN A 351 29.01 -7.35 -17.56
C ASN A 351 30.19 -6.52 -18.13
N GLY A 352 30.22 -5.21 -17.87
CA GLY A 352 31.24 -4.30 -18.38
C GLY A 352 30.95 -3.76 -19.78
N GLU A 353 29.74 -3.93 -20.31
CA GLU A 353 29.33 -3.29 -21.56
C GLU A 353 29.22 -1.77 -21.39
N ARG A 354 29.31 -1.05 -22.51
CA ARG A 354 29.05 0.40 -22.59
C ARG A 354 27.56 0.68 -22.71
N LEU A 355 27.15 1.90 -22.37
CA LEU A 355 25.78 2.34 -22.65
C LEU A 355 25.45 2.23 -24.15
N PRO A 356 24.26 1.73 -24.53
CA PRO A 356 23.93 1.44 -25.92
C PRO A 356 23.62 2.70 -26.76
N ILE A 357 23.34 3.82 -26.10
CA ILE A 357 22.98 5.10 -26.73
C ILE A 357 23.66 6.27 -26.02
N SER A 358 23.81 7.39 -26.74
CA SER A 358 24.27 8.68 -26.20
C SER A 358 23.12 9.55 -25.69
N GLN A 359 23.43 10.62 -24.95
CA GLN A 359 22.42 11.55 -24.41
C GLN A 359 21.48 12.14 -25.49
N SER A 360 22.02 12.46 -26.67
CA SER A 360 21.25 13.01 -27.80
C SER A 360 20.33 11.99 -28.47
N GLU A 361 20.55 10.69 -28.22
CA GLU A 361 19.76 9.59 -28.76
C GLU A 361 18.67 9.11 -27.81
N VAL A 362 18.62 9.62 -26.57
CA VAL A 362 17.60 9.25 -25.58
C VAL A 362 16.23 9.77 -26.05
N PRO A 363 15.28 8.88 -26.39
CA PRO A 363 13.96 9.30 -26.86
C PRO A 363 13.09 9.81 -25.71
N LEU A 364 12.22 10.77 -26.02
CA LEU A 364 11.13 11.21 -25.17
C LEU A 364 9.83 11.07 -25.96
N SER A 365 9.00 10.09 -25.61
CA SER A 365 7.73 9.84 -26.31
C SER A 365 6.57 9.71 -25.35
N GLY A 366 5.54 10.52 -25.58
CA GLY A 366 4.30 10.48 -24.82
C GLY A 366 4.46 10.85 -23.35
N HIS A 367 3.55 10.32 -22.54
CA HIS A 367 3.47 10.53 -21.10
C HIS A 367 3.06 9.23 -20.42
N ALA A 368 3.61 8.97 -19.25
CA ALA A 368 3.29 7.81 -18.44
C ALA A 368 2.86 8.21 -17.03
N PHE A 369 1.92 7.44 -16.48
CA PHE A 369 1.57 7.47 -15.06
C PHE A 369 1.84 6.10 -14.45
N GLU A 370 2.22 6.09 -13.18
CA GLU A 370 2.23 4.91 -12.34
C GLU A 370 1.39 5.17 -11.10
N ALA A 371 0.60 4.18 -10.70
CA ALA A 371 -0.16 4.19 -9.46
C ALA A 371 0.20 2.94 -8.65
N ARG A 372 0.49 3.14 -7.37
CA ARG A 372 0.80 2.04 -6.44
C ARG A 372 -0.44 1.53 -5.77
N ILE A 373 -0.74 0.27 -6.02
CA ILE A 373 -1.86 -0.43 -5.41
C ILE A 373 -1.39 -1.00 -4.07
N TYR A 374 -1.92 -0.46 -2.98
CA TYR A 374 -1.58 -0.84 -1.61
C TYR A 374 -2.73 -1.55 -0.92
N ALA A 375 -2.39 -2.56 -0.11
CA ALA A 375 -3.24 -3.15 0.91
C ALA A 375 -3.33 -2.19 2.11
N GLU A 376 -4.13 -1.14 1.98
CA GLU A 376 -4.32 -0.11 3.01
C GLU A 376 -5.80 0.23 3.19
N ASN A 377 -6.22 0.42 4.44
CA ASN A 377 -7.52 0.94 4.78
C ASN A 377 -7.48 2.48 4.83
N VAL A 378 -7.82 3.10 3.70
CA VAL A 378 -7.75 4.57 3.53
C VAL A 378 -8.62 5.33 4.55
N PRO A 379 -9.90 4.98 4.75
CA PRO A 379 -10.75 5.69 5.73
C PRO A 379 -10.26 5.58 7.18
N LYS A 380 -9.58 4.49 7.54
CA LYS A 380 -8.92 4.35 8.86
C LYS A 380 -7.56 5.08 8.94
N GLY A 381 -7.27 5.99 8.02
CA GLY A 381 -6.01 6.74 7.99
C GLY A 381 -4.87 5.96 7.34
N PHE A 382 -5.20 5.18 6.30
CA PHE A 382 -4.28 4.33 5.53
C PHE A 382 -3.56 3.29 6.40
N LEU A 383 -4.27 2.65 7.32
CA LEU A 383 -3.68 1.55 8.09
C LEU A 383 -3.38 0.38 7.16
N PRO A 384 -2.18 -0.21 7.22
CA PRO A 384 -1.86 -1.39 6.44
C PRO A 384 -2.83 -2.53 6.75
N ALA A 385 -3.23 -3.25 5.71
CA ALA A 385 -4.13 -4.37 5.79
C ALA A 385 -3.40 -5.67 5.45
N THR A 386 -3.82 -6.74 6.11
CA THR A 386 -3.29 -8.09 5.90
C THR A 386 -4.43 -9.04 5.65
N GLY A 387 -4.19 -10.10 4.89
CA GLY A 387 -5.23 -11.07 4.55
C GLY A 387 -4.96 -11.79 3.24
N VAL A 388 -5.89 -12.68 2.91
CA VAL A 388 -5.85 -13.45 1.66
C VAL A 388 -6.51 -12.65 0.55
N LEU A 389 -5.90 -12.64 -0.63
CA LEU A 389 -6.47 -12.08 -1.85
C LEU A 389 -7.45 -13.08 -2.46
N TYR A 390 -8.67 -13.14 -1.96
CA TYR A 390 -9.70 -14.08 -2.47
C TYR A 390 -10.08 -13.81 -3.93
N HIS A 391 -10.01 -12.55 -4.36
CA HIS A 391 -10.14 -12.14 -5.74
C HIS A 391 -9.01 -11.18 -6.08
N TYR A 392 -8.28 -11.48 -7.14
CA TYR A 392 -7.25 -10.60 -7.65
C TYR A 392 -7.31 -10.60 -9.18
N HIS A 393 -7.91 -9.55 -9.73
CA HIS A 393 -8.02 -9.37 -11.16
C HIS A 393 -7.51 -7.97 -11.53
N HIS A 394 -6.25 -7.92 -11.95
CA HIS A 394 -5.66 -6.71 -12.52
C HIS A 394 -6.15 -6.48 -13.96
N VAL A 395 -5.85 -5.30 -14.50
CA VAL A 395 -6.20 -4.96 -15.88
C VAL A 395 -5.37 -5.74 -16.91
N PRO A 396 -5.93 -6.03 -18.10
CA PRO A 396 -5.17 -6.66 -19.17
C PRO A 396 -3.93 -5.85 -19.55
N VAL A 397 -2.78 -6.52 -19.58
CA VAL A 397 -1.50 -5.92 -19.98
C VAL A 397 -1.50 -5.71 -21.49
N SER A 398 -0.98 -4.58 -21.94
CA SER A 398 -0.82 -4.21 -23.35
C SER A 398 0.48 -3.43 -23.55
N SER A 399 0.78 -2.98 -24.77
CA SER A 399 1.91 -2.10 -25.03
C SER A 399 1.80 -0.74 -24.32
N THR A 400 0.62 -0.38 -23.79
CA THR A 400 0.38 0.93 -23.15
C THR A 400 -0.18 0.83 -21.73
N VAL A 401 -0.35 -0.39 -21.22
CA VAL A 401 -0.80 -0.70 -19.86
C VAL A 401 0.06 -1.82 -19.33
N ARG A 402 0.73 -1.60 -18.22
CA ARG A 402 1.68 -2.53 -17.62
C ARG A 402 1.36 -2.70 -16.14
N VAL A 403 1.47 -3.93 -15.66
CA VAL A 403 1.25 -4.27 -14.25
C VAL A 403 2.49 -4.99 -13.73
N GLU A 404 3.13 -4.39 -12.74
CA GLU A 404 4.20 -5.01 -11.95
C GLU A 404 3.57 -5.54 -10.66
N THR A 405 3.56 -6.85 -10.45
CA THR A 405 2.98 -7.44 -9.24
C THR A 405 3.84 -8.59 -8.73
N GLY A 406 3.81 -8.78 -7.41
CA GLY A 406 4.46 -9.87 -6.70
C GLY A 406 3.49 -10.82 -6.01
N VAL A 407 2.20 -10.71 -6.32
CA VAL A 407 1.13 -11.50 -5.72
C VAL A 407 0.19 -12.03 -6.80
N GLU A 408 -0.50 -13.11 -6.47
CA GLU A 408 -1.56 -13.69 -7.28
C GLU A 408 -2.82 -13.98 -6.45
N GLN A 409 -3.92 -14.32 -7.11
CA GLN A 409 -5.15 -14.70 -6.41
C GLN A 409 -4.88 -15.90 -5.50
N GLY A 410 -5.34 -15.81 -4.25
CA GLY A 410 -5.10 -16.79 -3.19
C GLY A 410 -3.85 -16.52 -2.35
N ASP A 411 -2.95 -15.61 -2.76
CA ASP A 411 -1.82 -15.22 -1.93
C ASP A 411 -2.25 -14.46 -0.68
N THR A 412 -1.39 -14.48 0.34
CA THR A 412 -1.59 -13.76 1.60
C THR A 412 -0.67 -12.55 1.69
N VAL A 413 -1.24 -11.36 1.86
CA VAL A 413 -0.50 -10.16 2.25
C VAL A 413 -0.17 -10.26 3.74
N SER A 414 1.10 -10.58 4.04
CA SER A 414 1.57 -10.77 5.42
C SER A 414 1.91 -9.44 6.12
N MET A 415 1.90 -9.42 7.45
CA MET A 415 2.30 -8.25 8.26
C MET A 415 3.81 -7.91 8.22
N HIS A 416 4.64 -8.80 7.66
CA HIS A 416 6.10 -8.71 7.76
C HIS A 416 6.74 -7.78 6.73
N TYR A 417 6.02 -7.43 5.66
CA TYR A 417 6.58 -6.74 4.50
C TYR A 417 5.74 -5.53 4.10
N ASP A 418 6.18 -4.82 3.07
CA ASP A 418 5.49 -3.68 2.49
C ASP A 418 4.09 -4.07 1.96
N PRO A 419 3.05 -3.21 2.10
CA PRO A 419 1.69 -3.54 1.69
C PRO A 419 1.43 -3.41 0.19
N MET A 420 2.43 -3.10 -0.63
CA MET A 420 2.25 -2.94 -2.07
C MET A 420 1.90 -4.28 -2.72
N ILE A 421 0.75 -4.28 -3.38
CA ILE A 421 0.19 -5.41 -4.14
C ILE A 421 0.72 -5.36 -5.58
N ALA A 422 0.69 -4.17 -6.19
CA ALA A 422 1.08 -3.98 -7.57
C ALA A 422 1.42 -2.51 -7.88
N LYS A 423 2.11 -2.30 -9.01
CA LYS A 423 2.24 -1.01 -9.68
C LYS A 423 1.48 -1.08 -11.00
N LEU A 424 0.54 -0.17 -11.19
CA LEU A 424 -0.20 0.00 -12.43
C LEU A 424 0.43 1.14 -13.20
N VAL A 425 1.01 0.85 -14.36
CA VAL A 425 1.70 1.81 -15.21
C VAL A 425 0.93 1.95 -16.52
N VAL A 426 0.63 3.18 -16.93
CA VAL A 426 -0.06 3.46 -18.20
C VAL A 426 0.73 4.47 -19.01
N TRP A 427 0.59 4.40 -20.33
CA TRP A 427 1.21 5.35 -21.26
C TRP A 427 0.18 5.90 -22.26
N GLY A 428 0.35 7.15 -22.66
CA GLY A 428 -0.43 7.78 -23.74
C GLY A 428 0.41 8.80 -24.51
N GLU A 429 -0.09 9.22 -25.68
CA GLU A 429 0.60 10.19 -26.55
C GLU A 429 0.83 11.56 -25.89
N ASN A 430 0.04 11.88 -24.87
CA ASN A 430 0.15 13.06 -24.04
C ASN A 430 -0.41 12.75 -22.65
N ARG A 431 -0.19 13.66 -21.70
CA ARG A 431 -0.65 13.53 -20.30
C ARG A 431 -2.14 13.27 -20.19
N ALA A 432 -2.99 13.97 -20.95
CA ALA A 432 -4.44 13.79 -20.89
C ALA A 432 -4.86 12.38 -21.36
N ALA A 433 -4.28 11.88 -22.46
CA ALA A 433 -4.54 10.53 -22.95
C ALA A 433 -4.06 9.45 -21.97
N ALA A 434 -2.89 9.65 -21.34
CA ALA A 434 -2.38 8.75 -20.31
C ALA A 434 -3.29 8.77 -19.06
N LEU A 435 -3.82 9.94 -18.68
CA LEU A 435 -4.70 10.08 -17.52
C LEU A 435 -6.07 9.42 -17.73
N VAL A 436 -6.68 9.56 -18.90
CA VAL A 436 -7.91 8.83 -19.27
C VAL A 436 -7.68 7.32 -19.12
N LYS A 437 -6.53 6.84 -19.57
CA LYS A 437 -6.16 5.42 -19.46
C LYS A 437 -5.90 4.98 -18.02
N LEU A 438 -5.29 5.83 -17.20
CA LEU A 438 -5.09 5.57 -15.77
C LEU A 438 -6.44 5.39 -15.08
N LYS A 439 -7.38 6.31 -15.31
CA LYS A 439 -8.73 6.27 -14.74
C LYS A 439 -9.49 5.01 -15.13
N ASP A 440 -9.50 4.67 -16.42
CA ASP A 440 -10.12 3.44 -16.93
C ASP A 440 -9.44 2.18 -16.39
N SER A 441 -8.12 2.21 -16.23
CA SER A 441 -7.38 1.05 -15.70
C SER A 441 -7.66 0.87 -14.20
N LEU A 442 -7.73 1.94 -13.42
CA LEU A 442 -8.08 1.88 -12.00
C LEU A 442 -9.52 1.41 -11.77
N SER A 443 -10.48 1.73 -12.65
CA SER A 443 -11.86 1.22 -12.54
C SER A 443 -12.01 -0.27 -12.83
N LYS A 444 -11.07 -0.84 -13.58
CA LYS A 444 -11.05 -2.26 -13.92
C LYS A 444 -10.14 -3.09 -13.02
N PHE A 445 -9.38 -2.46 -12.12
CA PHE A 445 -8.50 -3.15 -11.18
C PHE A 445 -9.29 -3.64 -9.96
N GLN A 446 -9.33 -4.95 -9.73
CA GLN A 446 -10.23 -5.57 -8.75
C GLN A 446 -9.45 -6.39 -7.73
N VAL A 447 -9.70 -6.11 -6.45
CA VAL A 447 -9.12 -6.82 -5.32
C VAL A 447 -10.21 -7.06 -4.27
N ALA A 448 -10.37 -8.30 -3.82
CA ALA A 448 -11.21 -8.64 -2.66
C ALA A 448 -10.47 -9.52 -1.65
N GLY A 449 -10.88 -9.41 -0.39
CA GLY A 449 -10.28 -10.12 0.74
C GLY A 449 -9.64 -9.19 1.78
N LEU A 450 -9.24 -7.99 1.36
CA LEU A 450 -8.67 -6.94 2.21
C LEU A 450 -8.95 -5.55 1.60
N PRO A 451 -8.98 -4.49 2.42
CA PRO A 451 -9.15 -3.12 1.92
C PRO A 451 -7.92 -2.66 1.14
N THR A 452 -8.15 -1.82 0.12
CA THR A 452 -7.10 -1.28 -0.75
C THR A 452 -7.25 0.22 -0.96
N ASN A 453 -6.21 0.86 -1.48
CA ASN A 453 -6.23 2.28 -1.84
C ASN A 453 -6.81 2.57 -3.24
N ILE A 454 -7.37 1.59 -3.96
CA ILE A 454 -7.81 1.76 -5.37
C ILE A 454 -8.87 2.85 -5.51
N ASN A 455 -9.90 2.84 -4.64
CA ASN A 455 -10.96 3.87 -4.65
C ASN A 455 -10.39 5.27 -4.39
N PHE A 456 -9.36 5.38 -3.54
CA PHE A 456 -8.67 6.65 -3.30
C PHE A 456 -7.86 7.11 -4.52
N LEU A 457 -7.14 6.20 -5.18
CA LEU A 457 -6.41 6.49 -6.41
C LEU A 457 -7.35 6.98 -7.53
N GLN A 458 -8.54 6.38 -7.66
CA GLN A 458 -9.55 6.83 -8.62
C GLN A 458 -10.02 8.26 -8.31
N LYS A 459 -10.33 8.57 -7.05
CA LYS A 459 -10.72 9.93 -6.64
C LYS A 459 -9.62 10.94 -6.93
N LEU A 460 -8.38 10.61 -6.58
CA LEU A 460 -7.21 11.45 -6.82
C LEU A 460 -6.99 11.68 -8.32
N ALA A 461 -7.02 10.62 -9.13
CA ALA A 461 -6.86 10.72 -10.58
C ALA A 461 -7.96 11.56 -11.25
N ASN A 462 -9.16 11.63 -10.67
CA ASN A 462 -10.27 12.47 -11.12
C ASN A 462 -10.29 13.88 -10.50
N HIS A 463 -9.34 14.21 -9.63
CA HIS A 463 -9.30 15.50 -8.98
C HIS A 463 -8.81 16.59 -9.96
N TRP A 464 -9.55 17.70 -10.08
CA TRP A 464 -9.28 18.78 -11.04
C TRP A 464 -7.86 19.34 -10.94
N ALA A 465 -7.28 19.42 -9.74
CA ALA A 465 -5.92 19.92 -9.54
C ALA A 465 -4.87 18.94 -10.10
N PHE A 466 -5.11 17.63 -9.96
CA PHE A 466 -4.25 16.60 -10.52
C PHE A 466 -4.36 16.59 -12.06
N GLU A 467 -5.59 16.70 -12.60
CA GLU A 467 -5.82 16.85 -14.04
C GLU A 467 -5.09 18.05 -14.63
N GLY A 468 -5.08 19.18 -13.91
CA GLY A 468 -4.37 20.40 -14.29
C GLY A 468 -2.83 20.35 -14.12
N GLY A 469 -2.28 19.26 -13.58
CA GLY A 469 -0.84 19.14 -13.30
C GLY A 469 -0.37 20.07 -12.17
N LYS A 470 -1.26 20.42 -11.23
CA LYS A 470 -0.98 21.20 -10.02
C LYS A 470 -0.58 20.25 -8.90
N VAL A 471 0.60 19.65 -9.03
CA VAL A 471 1.12 18.66 -8.08
C VAL A 471 2.17 19.29 -7.15
N GLU A 472 2.12 18.95 -5.86
CA GLU A 472 3.07 19.36 -4.81
C GLU A 472 3.13 18.29 -3.71
N THR A 473 4.18 18.27 -2.89
CA THR A 473 4.40 17.20 -1.89
C THR A 473 3.33 17.09 -0.80
N HIS A 474 2.52 18.14 -0.64
CA HIS A 474 1.43 18.23 0.33
C HIS A 474 0.05 18.14 -0.36
N PHE A 475 -0.01 17.64 -1.60
CA PHE A 475 -1.25 17.60 -2.39
C PHE A 475 -2.41 16.92 -1.64
N ILE A 476 -2.16 15.78 -1.00
CA ILE A 476 -3.19 15.00 -0.30
C ILE A 476 -3.67 15.75 0.96
N GLU A 477 -2.75 16.39 1.68
CA GLU A 477 -3.08 17.22 2.84
C GLU A 477 -3.86 18.49 2.45
N HIS A 478 -3.50 19.13 1.34
CA HIS A 478 -4.15 20.34 0.81
C HIS A 478 -5.60 20.04 0.39
N TYR A 479 -5.80 18.99 -0.39
CA TYR A 479 -7.12 18.60 -0.93
C TYR A 479 -7.80 17.52 -0.10
N LYS A 480 -7.53 17.48 1.21
CA LYS A 480 -8.08 16.46 2.10
C LYS A 480 -9.61 16.42 2.07
N ASP A 481 -10.25 17.58 2.11
CA ASP A 481 -11.71 17.66 2.16
C ASP A 481 -12.37 17.18 0.85
N ASP A 482 -11.65 17.24 -0.27
CA ASP A 482 -12.11 16.76 -1.57
C ASP A 482 -11.82 15.24 -1.77
N LEU A 483 -10.72 14.75 -1.20
CA LEU A 483 -10.24 13.37 -1.40
C LEU A 483 -10.81 12.38 -0.38
N PHE A 484 -11.17 12.83 0.82
CA PHE A 484 -11.75 12.00 1.87
C PHE A 484 -13.22 12.38 2.07
N VAL A 485 -14.08 11.37 2.22
CA VAL A 485 -15.50 11.62 2.53
C VAL A 485 -15.59 12.01 3.99
N ASP A 486 -16.19 13.16 4.27
CA ASP A 486 -16.62 13.52 5.62
C ASP A 486 -17.87 12.68 5.99
N PRO A 487 -17.78 11.75 6.96
CA PRO A 487 -18.92 10.92 7.35
C PRO A 487 -20.09 11.76 7.92
N SER A 488 -19.82 12.99 8.36
CA SER A 488 -20.83 13.90 8.90
C SER A 488 -21.60 14.66 7.82
N ASN A 489 -21.17 14.59 6.55
CA ASN A 489 -21.87 15.21 5.44
C ASN A 489 -23.07 14.35 4.99
N SER A 490 -24.27 14.79 5.38
CA SER A 490 -25.52 14.07 5.13
C SER A 490 -25.87 13.90 3.64
N VAL A 491 -25.38 14.79 2.77
CA VAL A 491 -25.64 14.71 1.31
C VAL A 491 -24.78 13.61 0.70
N LEU A 492 -23.46 13.65 0.93
CA LEU A 492 -22.54 12.63 0.43
C LEU A 492 -22.85 11.25 1.02
N ALA A 493 -23.25 11.19 2.30
CA ALA A 493 -23.68 9.94 2.93
C ALA A 493 -24.94 9.36 2.26
N LYS A 494 -25.87 10.21 1.82
CA LYS A 494 -27.06 9.79 1.07
C LYS A 494 -26.69 9.28 -0.32
N GLU A 495 -25.86 10.00 -1.06
CA GLU A 495 -25.39 9.57 -2.39
C GLU A 495 -24.63 8.24 -2.35
N ALA A 496 -23.74 8.06 -1.37
CA ALA A 496 -23.03 6.80 -1.15
C ALA A 496 -24.00 5.66 -0.81
N TYR A 497 -25.00 5.93 0.02
CA TYR A 497 -26.02 4.94 0.37
C TYR A 497 -26.90 4.57 -0.84
N ASP A 498 -27.31 5.54 -1.66
CA ASP A 498 -28.09 5.31 -2.88
C ASP A 498 -27.29 4.46 -3.88
N ALA A 499 -25.98 4.71 -4.03
CA ALA A 499 -25.08 3.91 -4.86
C ALA A 499 -24.89 2.48 -4.31
N ALA A 500 -24.77 2.33 -2.99
CA ALA A 500 -24.69 1.03 -2.34
C ALA A 500 -26.00 0.25 -2.49
N ARG A 501 -27.16 0.90 -2.33
CA ARG A 501 -28.48 0.32 -2.54
C ARG A 501 -28.66 -0.19 -3.98
N PHE A 502 -28.28 0.63 -4.97
CA PHE A 502 -28.29 0.23 -6.37
C PHE A 502 -27.37 -0.99 -6.60
N SER A 503 -26.17 -0.98 -6.03
CA SER A 503 -25.24 -2.12 -6.12
C SER A 503 -25.80 -3.38 -5.44
N ALA A 504 -26.51 -3.25 -4.32
CA ALA A 504 -27.16 -4.34 -3.62
C ALA A 504 -28.28 -4.97 -4.47
N THR A 505 -29.04 -4.16 -5.21
CA THR A 505 -30.01 -4.63 -6.21
C THR A 505 -29.35 -5.49 -7.29
N LEU A 506 -28.21 -5.03 -7.84
CA LEU A 506 -27.44 -5.80 -8.83
C LEU A 506 -26.91 -7.11 -8.24
N VAL A 507 -26.37 -7.07 -7.01
CA VAL A 507 -25.87 -8.26 -6.29
C VAL A 507 -26.98 -9.30 -6.14
N ALA A 508 -28.17 -8.89 -5.69
CA ALA A 508 -29.27 -9.81 -5.46
C ALA A 508 -29.72 -10.51 -6.76
N ALA A 509 -29.79 -9.78 -7.89
CA ALA A 509 -30.07 -10.37 -9.19
C ALA A 509 -28.99 -11.36 -9.62
N CYS A 510 -27.70 -11.01 -9.46
CA CYS A 510 -26.57 -11.86 -9.88
C CYS A 510 -26.44 -13.13 -9.04
N ILE A 511 -26.62 -13.05 -7.71
CA ILE A 511 -26.54 -14.21 -6.81
C ILE A 511 -27.65 -15.21 -7.13
N ILE A 512 -28.90 -14.75 -7.24
CA ILE A 512 -30.03 -15.64 -7.58
C ILE A 512 -29.79 -16.27 -8.95
N LYS A 513 -29.31 -15.49 -9.93
CA LYS A 513 -28.96 -16.02 -11.24
C LYS A 513 -27.91 -17.12 -11.16
N LYS A 514 -26.83 -16.92 -10.40
CA LYS A 514 -25.74 -17.89 -10.21
C LYS A 514 -26.23 -19.15 -9.48
N GLU A 515 -27.06 -19.01 -8.45
CA GLU A 515 -27.67 -20.15 -7.75
C GLU A 515 -28.57 -20.96 -8.70
N HIS A 516 -29.32 -20.29 -9.57
CA HIS A 516 -30.14 -20.95 -10.59
C HIS A 516 -29.31 -21.71 -11.63
N SER A 517 -28.20 -21.12 -12.12
CA SER A 517 -27.27 -21.81 -13.03
C SER A 517 -26.68 -23.06 -12.37
N THR A 518 -26.22 -22.93 -11.11
CA THR A 518 -25.61 -24.02 -10.33
C THR A 518 -26.57 -25.18 -10.07
N LEU A 519 -27.84 -24.88 -9.79
CA LEU A 519 -28.90 -25.89 -9.60
C LEU A 519 -29.23 -26.67 -10.88
N LYS A 520 -29.17 -26.00 -12.05
CA LYS A 520 -29.37 -26.66 -13.35
C LYS A 520 -28.24 -27.63 -13.70
N GLU A 521 -27.02 -27.33 -13.27
CA GLU A 521 -25.83 -28.15 -13.56
C GLU A 521 -25.68 -29.35 -12.61
N ASN A 522 -26.09 -29.24 -11.34
CA ASN A 522 -25.83 -30.24 -10.29
C ASN A 522 -27.01 -31.18 -9.97
N ILE A 523 -27.84 -31.56 -10.96
CA ILE A 523 -29.06 -32.35 -10.74
C ILE A 523 -28.72 -33.78 -10.24
N PRO A 524 -29.09 -34.16 -9.00
CA PRO A 524 -28.90 -35.53 -8.51
C PRO A 524 -30.03 -36.43 -9.02
N GLY A 525 -29.72 -37.36 -9.93
CA GLY A 525 -30.57 -38.52 -10.24
C GLY A 525 -31.65 -38.32 -11.32
N THR A 526 -31.51 -39.10 -12.39
CA THR A 526 -32.52 -39.50 -13.42
C THR A 526 -33.09 -38.45 -14.39
N ASN A 527 -32.83 -38.67 -15.69
CA ASN A 527 -33.63 -38.26 -16.86
C ASN A 527 -34.01 -36.78 -17.04
N GLY A 528 -33.15 -35.83 -16.68
CA GLY A 528 -33.15 -34.48 -17.26
C GLY A 528 -34.43 -33.65 -17.06
N LEU A 529 -35.33 -34.05 -16.17
CA LEU A 529 -36.56 -33.35 -15.83
C LEU A 529 -36.49 -32.91 -14.37
N LEU A 530 -36.35 -31.60 -14.15
CA LEU A 530 -36.49 -30.99 -12.83
C LEU A 530 -37.90 -31.28 -12.29
N SER A 531 -37.99 -31.90 -11.11
CA SER A 531 -39.25 -31.95 -10.38
C SER A 531 -39.74 -30.53 -10.12
N VAL A 532 -41.06 -30.30 -10.19
CA VAL A 532 -41.70 -29.00 -9.95
C VAL A 532 -41.36 -28.42 -8.57
N TRP A 533 -40.93 -29.26 -7.63
CA TRP A 533 -40.49 -28.86 -6.29
C TRP A 533 -39.06 -28.31 -6.25
N TYR A 534 -38.27 -28.58 -7.30
CA TYR A 534 -36.92 -28.05 -7.51
C TYR A 534 -36.87 -27.05 -8.67
N SER A 535 -38.02 -26.66 -9.24
CA SER A 535 -38.06 -25.60 -10.23
C SER A 535 -37.58 -24.29 -9.58
N SER A 536 -36.73 -23.54 -10.27
CA SER A 536 -36.30 -22.21 -9.82
C SER A 536 -36.78 -21.15 -10.81
N PRO A 537 -37.66 -20.22 -10.40
CA PRO A 537 -38.26 -20.12 -9.06
C PRO A 537 -39.27 -21.25 -8.76
N PRO A 538 -39.60 -21.51 -7.48
CA PRO A 538 -40.58 -22.51 -7.10
C PRO A 538 -41.96 -22.17 -7.68
N PHE A 539 -42.55 -23.09 -8.43
CA PHE A 539 -43.84 -22.85 -9.08
C PHE A 539 -45.00 -22.86 -8.07
N ARG A 540 -45.87 -21.84 -8.16
CA ARG A 540 -47.14 -21.72 -7.43
C ARG A 540 -48.19 -21.12 -8.35
N ILE A 541 -49.39 -21.71 -8.38
CA ILE A 541 -50.52 -21.20 -9.17
C ILE A 541 -50.97 -19.85 -8.59
N ASN A 542 -51.19 -18.85 -9.44
CA ASN A 542 -51.66 -17.50 -9.09
C ASN A 542 -50.75 -16.72 -8.11
N HIS A 543 -49.47 -17.05 -8.05
CA HIS A 543 -48.51 -16.35 -7.19
C HIS A 543 -47.23 -16.08 -7.98
N PHE A 544 -46.72 -14.84 -7.90
CA PHE A 544 -45.35 -14.58 -8.30
C PHE A 544 -44.45 -15.04 -7.17
N ALA A 545 -43.56 -15.97 -7.46
CA ALA A 545 -42.55 -16.34 -6.49
C ALA A 545 -41.79 -15.08 -6.05
N SER A 546 -41.40 -15.03 -4.79
CA SER A 546 -40.54 -13.99 -4.26
C SER A 546 -39.47 -14.57 -3.35
N SER A 547 -38.34 -13.86 -3.26
CA SER A 547 -37.23 -14.18 -2.37
C SER A 547 -36.82 -12.92 -1.63
N THR A 548 -36.33 -13.06 -0.40
CA THR A 548 -35.75 -11.97 0.36
C THR A 548 -34.24 -12.15 0.43
N VAL A 549 -33.50 -11.11 0.08
CA VAL A 549 -32.04 -11.06 0.20
C VAL A 549 -31.68 -9.98 1.20
N GLU A 550 -30.94 -10.37 2.23
CA GLU A 550 -30.42 -9.47 3.25
C GLU A 550 -28.91 -9.32 3.08
N LEU A 551 -28.48 -8.07 2.90
CA LEU A 551 -27.08 -7.70 2.69
C LEU A 551 -26.70 -6.63 3.71
N GLU A 552 -25.67 -6.92 4.49
CA GLU A 552 -25.05 -5.93 5.35
C GLU A 552 -24.00 -5.17 4.55
N TRP A 553 -24.23 -3.89 4.30
CA TRP A 553 -23.25 -3.04 3.64
C TRP A 553 -22.17 -2.62 4.63
N GLU A 554 -20.92 -2.96 4.31
CA GLU A 554 -19.76 -2.45 5.03
C GLU A 554 -19.39 -1.09 4.45
N ASN A 555 -19.88 -0.03 5.10
CA ASN A 555 -19.51 1.33 4.72
C ASN A 555 -18.06 1.59 5.13
N GLU A 556 -17.17 1.69 4.14
CA GLU A 556 -15.75 1.96 4.38
C GLU A 556 -15.52 3.27 5.17
N TYR A 557 -16.45 4.23 5.12
CA TYR A 557 -16.35 5.54 5.76
C TYR A 557 -17.02 5.63 7.14
N ASP A 558 -17.84 4.66 7.53
CA ASP A 558 -18.50 4.64 8.84
C ASP A 558 -18.56 3.21 9.41
N ILE A 559 -17.55 2.87 10.19
CA ILE A 559 -17.39 1.57 10.86
C ILE A 559 -18.41 1.39 11.99
N SER A 560 -19.04 2.48 12.46
CA SER A 560 -19.98 2.43 13.58
C SER A 560 -21.41 2.09 13.14
N SER A 561 -21.70 2.12 11.83
CA SER A 561 -23.03 1.83 11.27
C SER A 561 -22.94 0.93 10.03
N SER A 562 -22.78 -0.39 10.23
CA SER A 562 -23.13 -1.32 9.15
C SER A 562 -24.63 -1.24 8.91
N LYS A 563 -25.03 -1.12 7.65
CA LYS A 563 -26.44 -0.92 7.29
C LYS A 563 -26.98 -2.19 6.65
N LEU A 564 -28.06 -2.70 7.20
CA LEU A 564 -28.77 -3.84 6.64
C LEU A 564 -29.69 -3.38 5.51
N LEU A 565 -29.43 -3.89 4.30
CA LEU A 565 -30.27 -3.71 3.12
C LEU A 565 -31.10 -4.98 2.92
N THR A 566 -32.42 -4.86 3.06
CA THR A 566 -33.35 -5.95 2.78
C THR A 566 -34.05 -5.71 1.43
N LEU A 567 -33.82 -6.64 0.51
CA LEU A 567 -34.32 -6.61 -0.86
C LEU A 567 -35.36 -7.71 -1.04
N LEU A 568 -36.54 -7.35 -1.55
CA LEU A 568 -37.58 -8.28 -1.98
C LEU A 568 -37.48 -8.44 -3.50
N LEU A 569 -37.23 -9.66 -3.96
CA LEU A 569 -37.10 -10.00 -5.37
C LEU A 569 -38.32 -10.79 -5.80
N THR A 570 -39.09 -10.25 -6.73
CA THR A 570 -40.27 -10.90 -7.32
C THR A 570 -39.94 -11.38 -8.73
N TYR A 571 -40.10 -12.67 -9.00
CA TYR A 571 -39.75 -13.27 -10.29
C TYR A 571 -40.80 -12.96 -11.36
N LYS A 572 -40.37 -12.49 -12.53
CA LYS A 572 -41.26 -12.23 -13.67
C LYS A 572 -41.22 -13.36 -14.71
N PRO A 573 -42.29 -13.54 -15.51
CA PRO A 573 -42.38 -14.62 -16.51
C PRO A 573 -41.35 -14.54 -17.65
N ASP A 574 -40.84 -13.35 -17.95
CA ASP A 574 -39.84 -13.08 -18.99
C ASP A 574 -38.39 -13.38 -18.53
N GLY A 575 -38.23 -13.82 -17.28
CA GLY A 575 -36.95 -14.12 -16.65
C GLY A 575 -36.27 -12.92 -15.99
N SER A 576 -36.92 -11.75 -15.97
CA SER A 576 -36.49 -10.60 -15.17
C SER A 576 -36.97 -10.71 -13.71
N TYR A 577 -36.49 -9.80 -12.87
CA TYR A 577 -36.80 -9.67 -11.46
C TYR A 577 -37.32 -8.26 -11.20
N LEU A 578 -38.42 -8.11 -10.48
CA LEU A 578 -38.77 -6.84 -9.84
C LEU A 578 -38.14 -6.81 -8.45
N ILE A 579 -37.21 -5.89 -8.22
CA ILE A 579 -36.46 -5.80 -6.96
C ILE A 579 -36.89 -4.55 -6.20
N GLU A 580 -37.46 -4.73 -5.02
CA GLU A 580 -37.97 -3.68 -4.14
C GLU A 580 -37.17 -3.65 -2.84
N THR A 581 -36.84 -2.46 -2.35
CA THR A 581 -36.22 -2.27 -1.04
C THR A 581 -37.30 -2.04 0.02
N LYS A 582 -37.15 -2.59 1.23
CA LYS A 582 -38.12 -2.37 2.32
C LYS A 582 -38.23 -0.91 2.80
N GLU A 583 -37.37 -0.01 2.35
CA GLU A 583 -37.39 1.40 2.71
C GLU A 583 -38.40 2.19 1.87
N ASN A 584 -39.29 2.94 2.55
CA ASN A 584 -40.32 3.76 1.92
C ASN A 584 -39.70 4.85 1.02
N GLY A 585 -40.12 4.94 -0.24
CA GLY A 585 -39.85 6.09 -1.10
C GLY A 585 -39.08 5.82 -2.39
N TYR A 586 -38.64 4.59 -2.65
CA TYR A 586 -37.97 4.22 -3.90
C TYR A 586 -38.83 3.23 -4.71
N PRO A 587 -39.00 3.45 -6.03
CA PRO A 587 -39.69 2.49 -6.88
C PRO A 587 -38.88 1.19 -6.98
N GLY A 588 -39.60 0.07 -7.14
CA GLY A 588 -38.97 -1.20 -7.51
C GLY A 588 -38.29 -1.10 -8.88
N LEU A 589 -37.14 -1.74 -9.01
CA LEU A 589 -36.36 -1.76 -10.26
C LEU A 589 -36.60 -3.06 -11.00
N GLU A 590 -36.78 -2.99 -12.32
CA GLU A 590 -36.84 -4.17 -13.17
C GLU A 590 -35.43 -4.54 -13.62
N VAL A 591 -34.99 -5.73 -13.22
CA VAL A 591 -33.61 -6.18 -13.38
C VAL A 591 -33.57 -7.52 -14.08
N LYS A 592 -32.75 -7.65 -15.12
CA LYS A 592 -32.49 -8.92 -15.78
C LYS A 592 -30.98 -9.20 -15.75
N ALA A 593 -30.59 -10.36 -15.23
CA ALA A 593 -29.19 -10.76 -15.13
C ALA A 593 -28.90 -11.97 -16.01
N GLU A 594 -27.80 -11.88 -16.77
CA GLU A 594 -27.21 -12.94 -17.57
C GLU A 594 -25.80 -13.20 -17.06
N GLU A 595 -25.46 -14.47 -16.84
CA GLU A 595 -24.13 -14.90 -16.41
C GLU A 595 -23.28 -15.15 -17.66
N LEU A 596 -22.16 -14.45 -17.77
CA LEU A 596 -21.21 -14.56 -18.89
C LEU A 596 -20.00 -15.44 -18.53
N GLY A 597 -19.67 -15.51 -17.24
CA GLY A 597 -18.59 -16.33 -16.70
C GLY A 597 -18.64 -16.35 -15.17
N GLU A 598 -17.70 -17.04 -14.52
CA GLU A 598 -17.73 -17.30 -13.07
C GLU A 598 -17.90 -16.03 -12.20
N HIS A 599 -17.31 -14.92 -12.65
CA HIS A 599 -17.36 -13.62 -11.97
C HIS A 599 -18.03 -12.53 -12.81
N GLU A 600 -18.50 -12.83 -14.02
CA GLU A 600 -18.93 -11.82 -15.00
C GLU A 600 -20.42 -11.95 -15.32
N PHE A 601 -21.12 -10.83 -15.23
CA PHE A 601 -22.55 -10.74 -15.46
C PHE A 601 -22.85 -9.58 -16.40
N ARG A 602 -23.87 -9.75 -17.24
CA ARG A 602 -24.52 -8.65 -17.93
C ARG A 602 -25.86 -8.40 -17.26
N VAL A 603 -26.07 -7.19 -16.78
CA VAL A 603 -27.28 -6.81 -16.07
C VAL A 603 -27.97 -5.68 -16.81
N GLU A 604 -29.25 -5.86 -17.08
CA GLU A 604 -30.15 -4.82 -17.60
C GLU A 604 -31.01 -4.31 -16.45
N VAL A 605 -30.98 -3.00 -16.18
CA VAL A 605 -31.84 -2.35 -15.18
C VAL A 605 -32.63 -1.24 -15.86
N ASP A 606 -33.95 -1.35 -15.84
CA ASP A 606 -34.88 -0.40 -16.49
C ASP A 606 -34.46 -0.02 -17.94
N GLY A 607 -33.97 -1.01 -18.71
CA GLY A 607 -33.52 -0.87 -20.09
C GLY A 607 -32.05 -0.41 -20.28
N VAL A 608 -31.31 -0.12 -19.19
CA VAL A 608 -29.88 0.19 -19.24
C VAL A 608 -29.07 -1.07 -19.01
N ILE A 609 -28.24 -1.45 -19.99
CA ILE A 609 -27.37 -2.61 -19.92
C ILE A 609 -25.99 -2.21 -19.39
N MET A 610 -25.48 -2.95 -18.41
CA MET A 610 -24.14 -2.79 -17.86
C MET A 610 -23.48 -4.13 -17.60
N ASP A 611 -22.15 -4.15 -17.67
CA ASP A 611 -21.35 -5.28 -17.25
C ASP A 611 -21.04 -5.15 -15.75
N VAL A 612 -21.26 -6.22 -15.01
CA VAL A 612 -21.11 -6.32 -13.56
C VAL A 612 -20.16 -7.47 -13.25
N ARG A 613 -19.27 -7.26 -12.29
CA ARG A 613 -18.40 -8.32 -11.78
C ARG A 613 -18.63 -8.60 -10.31
N LEU A 614 -18.65 -9.89 -9.96
CA LEU A 614 -18.96 -10.37 -8.63
C LEU A 614 -17.87 -11.33 -8.13
N ALA A 615 -17.27 -11.01 -7.00
CA ALA A 615 -16.41 -11.93 -6.24
C ALA A 615 -17.10 -12.30 -4.92
N VAL A 616 -17.27 -13.60 -4.69
CA VAL A 616 -17.92 -14.11 -3.48
C VAL A 616 -16.99 -15.12 -2.82
N TYR A 617 -16.71 -14.94 -1.54
CA TYR A 617 -15.94 -15.90 -0.74
C TYR A 617 -16.54 -16.06 0.66
N LEU A 618 -16.30 -17.21 1.28
CA LEU A 618 -16.78 -17.52 2.63
C LEU A 618 -15.65 -17.33 3.63
N LYS A 619 -15.91 -16.57 4.69
CA LYS A 619 -15.01 -16.41 5.84
C LYS A 619 -15.85 -16.31 7.11
N ASP A 620 -15.50 -17.05 8.14
CA ASP A 620 -16.17 -17.00 9.45
C ASP A 620 -17.71 -17.13 9.35
N GLN A 621 -18.19 -18.12 8.59
CA GLN A 621 -19.63 -18.35 8.30
C GLN A 621 -20.37 -17.17 7.66
N THR A 622 -19.62 -16.22 7.09
CA THR A 622 -20.15 -15.03 6.43
C THR A 622 -19.71 -15.05 4.97
N LYS A 623 -20.67 -14.95 4.04
CA LYS A 623 -20.40 -14.67 2.62
C LYS A 623 -19.99 -13.22 2.50
N HIS A 624 -18.78 -12.99 2.03
CA HIS A 624 -18.30 -11.68 1.60
C HIS A 624 -18.54 -11.55 0.11
N ILE A 625 -19.22 -10.49 -0.30
CA ILE A 625 -19.66 -10.25 -1.66
C ILE A 625 -19.12 -8.90 -2.10
N HIS A 626 -18.18 -8.90 -3.04
CA HIS A 626 -17.67 -7.70 -3.69
C HIS A 626 -18.30 -7.56 -5.06
N ILE A 627 -18.80 -6.38 -5.37
CA ILE A 627 -19.36 -6.04 -6.68
C ILE A 627 -18.62 -4.85 -7.29
N TRP A 628 -18.30 -4.96 -8.57
CA TRP A 628 -17.75 -3.87 -9.39
C TRP A 628 -18.66 -3.61 -10.58
N HIS A 629 -19.00 -2.34 -10.80
CA HIS A 629 -19.70 -1.85 -11.98
C HIS A 629 -19.34 -0.37 -12.21
N GLY A 630 -19.06 0.00 -13.46
CA GLY A 630 -18.58 1.35 -13.77
C GLY A 630 -17.33 1.73 -12.94
N SER A 631 -17.43 2.81 -12.16
CA SER A 631 -16.40 3.25 -11.21
C SER A 631 -16.69 2.86 -9.76
N HIS A 632 -17.73 2.06 -9.51
CA HIS A 632 -18.16 1.71 -8.16
C HIS A 632 -17.64 0.33 -7.74
N HIS A 633 -17.18 0.26 -6.50
CA HIS A 633 -16.88 -0.97 -5.79
C HIS A 633 -17.61 -0.93 -4.44
N HIS A 634 -18.41 -1.95 -4.15
CA HIS A 634 -19.05 -2.11 -2.84
C HIS A 634 -18.78 -3.51 -2.29
N HIS A 635 -18.71 -3.61 -0.97
CA HIS A 635 -18.54 -4.84 -0.22
C HIS A 635 -19.75 -5.05 0.70
N PHE A 636 -20.41 -6.19 0.52
CA PHE A 636 -21.51 -6.66 1.34
C PHE A 636 -21.14 -7.93 2.11
N LYS A 637 -21.75 -8.11 3.26
CA LYS A 637 -21.71 -9.33 4.06
C LYS A 637 -23.10 -9.96 4.10
N GLN A 638 -23.13 -11.28 4.05
CA GLN A 638 -24.35 -12.07 4.21
C GLN A 638 -24.03 -13.26 5.11
N LYS A 639 -24.68 -13.37 6.27
CA LYS A 639 -24.50 -14.54 7.15
C LYS A 639 -25.01 -15.80 6.46
N VAL A 640 -24.28 -16.90 6.61
CA VAL A 640 -24.67 -18.22 6.08
C VAL A 640 -24.91 -19.16 7.25
N GLY A 641 -26.18 -19.48 7.50
CA GLY A 641 -26.60 -20.44 8.51
C GLY A 641 -28.12 -20.43 8.68
N LEU A 642 -28.69 -21.61 8.92
CA LEU A 642 -30.04 -21.74 9.49
C LEU A 642 -29.88 -21.59 11.01
N GLU A 643 -30.29 -20.45 11.56
CA GLU A 643 -30.65 -20.44 12.98
C GLU A 643 -31.93 -21.28 13.10
N LEU A 644 -31.78 -22.54 13.49
CA LEU A 644 -32.90 -23.35 13.95
C LEU A 644 -33.35 -22.74 15.29
N SER A 645 -34.22 -21.74 15.23
CA SER A 645 -35.01 -21.38 16.39
C SER A 645 -36.06 -22.47 16.55
N ASP A 646 -35.95 -23.29 17.60
CA ASP A 646 -37.07 -24.10 18.04
C ASP A 646 -38.22 -23.15 18.38
N GLU A 647 -39.23 -23.09 17.50
CA GLU A 647 -40.43 -22.30 17.70
C GLU A 647 -41.26 -22.89 18.85
N ASP A 648 -40.85 -22.63 20.10
CA ASP A 648 -41.75 -22.80 21.25
C ASP A 648 -41.45 -21.91 22.46
N GLU A 649 -40.60 -20.88 22.35
CA GLU A 649 -40.55 -19.83 23.35
C GLU A 649 -40.82 -18.44 22.75
N SER A 650 -41.88 -17.86 23.28
CA SER A 650 -42.44 -16.57 22.91
C SER A 650 -41.47 -15.42 23.19
N GLN A 651 -41.43 -14.48 22.23
CA GLN A 651 -40.96 -13.10 22.39
C GLN A 651 -39.53 -12.88 22.90
N HIS A 652 -38.54 -13.24 22.09
CA HIS A 652 -37.36 -12.38 21.90
C HIS A 652 -36.86 -12.51 20.46
N LYS A 653 -37.19 -11.54 19.60
CA LYS A 653 -36.41 -11.31 18.36
C LYS A 653 -34.99 -10.98 18.83
N PRO A 654 -33.94 -11.71 18.40
CA PRO A 654 -32.59 -11.30 18.71
C PRO A 654 -32.36 -9.97 17.99
N SER A 655 -32.24 -8.91 18.78
CA SER A 655 -31.69 -7.66 18.29
C SER A 655 -30.30 -7.93 17.74
N PHE A 656 -30.05 -7.41 16.54
CA PHE A 656 -28.74 -7.27 15.92
C PHE A 656 -27.68 -6.91 16.99
N GLU A 657 -26.95 -7.89 17.52
CA GLU A 657 -25.67 -7.60 18.14
C GLU A 657 -24.67 -7.51 16.99
N ALA A 658 -24.54 -6.29 16.46
CA ALA A 658 -23.25 -5.86 15.93
C ALA A 658 -22.18 -6.28 16.94
N SER A 659 -20.99 -6.65 16.49
CA SER A 659 -19.82 -6.91 17.33
C SER A 659 -19.40 -5.62 18.06
N SER A 660 -20.27 -5.11 18.93
CA SER A 660 -20.08 -3.93 19.73
C SER A 660 -19.36 -4.42 20.97
N HIS A 661 -18.04 -4.31 20.92
CA HIS A 661 -17.26 -4.54 22.12
C HIS A 661 -17.79 -3.60 23.22
N PRO A 662 -17.83 -4.06 24.48
CA PRO A 662 -18.35 -3.26 25.58
C PRO A 662 -17.71 -1.86 25.59
N LYS A 663 -18.50 -0.81 25.89
CA LYS A 663 -17.98 0.58 25.98
C LYS A 663 -16.66 0.64 26.78
N GLY A 664 -15.68 1.35 26.21
CA GLY A 664 -14.32 1.47 26.72
C GLY A 664 -13.33 0.41 26.23
N THR A 665 -13.73 -0.53 25.36
CA THR A 665 -12.82 -1.55 24.80
C THR A 665 -11.97 -0.98 23.68
N ALA A 666 -10.65 -1.17 23.77
CA ALA A 666 -9.71 -0.89 22.69
C ALA A 666 -9.34 -2.21 22.00
N VAL A 667 -9.54 -2.26 20.69
CA VAL A 667 -9.15 -3.39 19.83
C VAL A 667 -7.94 -3.04 18.99
N ALA A 668 -7.22 -4.04 18.51
CA ALA A 668 -6.14 -3.89 17.57
C ALA A 668 -6.70 -3.28 16.28
N PRO A 669 -6.28 -2.08 15.86
CA PRO A 669 -6.79 -1.44 14.65
C PRO A 669 -6.18 -2.05 13.37
N MET A 670 -5.15 -2.88 13.53
CA MET A 670 -4.43 -3.61 12.49
C MET A 670 -3.72 -4.80 13.13
N ALA A 671 -3.47 -5.85 12.35
CA ALA A 671 -2.60 -6.94 12.77
C ALA A 671 -1.14 -6.45 12.83
N GLY A 672 -0.40 -6.81 13.89
CA GLY A 672 0.98 -6.32 14.07
C GLY A 672 1.70 -6.88 15.28
N LEU A 673 2.92 -6.39 15.51
CA LEU A 673 3.78 -6.72 16.63
C LEU A 673 3.69 -5.63 17.71
N VAL A 674 3.53 -6.01 18.97
CA VAL A 674 3.61 -5.07 20.10
C VAL A 674 5.07 -4.67 20.30
N VAL A 675 5.44 -3.43 19.98
CA VAL A 675 6.82 -2.93 20.12
C VAL A 675 7.06 -2.37 21.51
N LYS A 676 6.06 -1.66 22.05
CA LYS A 676 6.15 -1.01 23.36
C LYS A 676 4.82 -1.09 24.09
N VAL A 677 4.87 -1.35 25.38
CA VAL A 677 3.75 -1.18 26.31
C VAL A 677 4.13 -0.04 27.24
N LEU A 678 3.38 1.06 27.18
CA LEU A 678 3.70 2.32 27.86
C LEU A 678 3.07 2.41 29.25
N VAL A 679 2.03 1.63 29.50
CA VAL A 679 1.20 1.67 30.71
C VAL A 679 0.97 0.26 31.23
N LYS A 680 0.89 0.08 32.57
CA LYS A 680 0.58 -1.21 33.20
C LYS A 680 -0.93 -1.40 33.33
N ASP A 681 -1.38 -2.66 33.36
CA ASP A 681 -2.77 -2.95 33.72
C ASP A 681 -3.14 -2.36 35.09
N GLY A 682 -4.37 -1.86 35.23
CA GLY A 682 -4.84 -1.16 36.43
C GLY A 682 -4.41 0.31 36.54
N THR A 683 -3.65 0.85 35.58
CA THR A 683 -3.24 2.27 35.64
C THR A 683 -4.39 3.20 35.26
N LYS A 684 -4.51 4.32 35.98
CA LYS A 684 -5.42 5.41 35.61
C LYS A 684 -4.88 6.16 34.40
N VAL A 685 -5.73 6.34 33.40
CA VAL A 685 -5.39 6.99 32.13
C VAL A 685 -6.42 8.03 31.74
N GLU A 686 -5.97 9.06 31.03
CA GLU A 686 -6.83 10.07 30.42
C GLU A 686 -7.21 9.66 28.98
N GLU A 687 -8.35 10.15 28.50
CA GLU A 687 -8.75 9.98 27.10
C GLU A 687 -7.64 10.46 26.16
N GLY A 688 -7.31 9.65 25.14
CA GLY A 688 -6.24 9.94 24.19
C GLY A 688 -4.82 9.65 24.71
N GLN A 689 -4.65 9.23 25.96
CA GLN A 689 -3.34 8.86 26.49
C GLN A 689 -2.77 7.62 25.77
N PRO A 690 -1.52 7.65 25.29
CA PRO A 690 -0.84 6.49 24.70
C PRO A 690 -0.73 5.30 25.67
N ILE A 691 -1.15 4.11 25.25
CA ILE A 691 -1.12 2.88 26.06
C ILE A 691 -0.07 1.89 25.57
N LEU A 692 -0.03 1.63 24.26
CA LEU A 692 0.94 0.73 23.63
C LEU A 692 1.20 1.15 22.18
N VAL A 693 2.27 0.60 21.60
CA VAL A 693 2.68 0.84 20.22
C VAL A 693 2.71 -0.49 19.48
N LEU A 694 1.93 -0.58 18.40
CA LEU A 694 1.97 -1.68 17.44
C LEU A 694 2.86 -1.30 16.26
N GLU A 695 3.55 -2.26 15.67
CA GLU A 695 4.26 -2.11 14.40
C GLU A 695 3.82 -3.21 13.45
N ALA A 696 3.41 -2.83 12.25
CA ALA A 696 3.32 -3.76 11.14
C ALA A 696 3.75 -3.06 9.87
N MET A 697 4.37 -3.81 8.95
CA MET A 697 4.70 -3.30 7.62
C MET A 697 5.51 -1.99 7.67
N LYS A 698 6.43 -1.90 8.66
CA LYS A 698 7.28 -0.74 9.00
C LYS A 698 6.54 0.53 9.45
N MET A 699 5.26 0.43 9.76
CA MET A 699 4.46 1.51 10.32
C MET A 699 4.20 1.26 11.81
N GLU A 700 4.59 2.23 12.64
CA GLU A 700 4.22 2.28 14.05
C GLU A 700 2.83 2.94 14.21
N HIS A 701 1.97 2.33 15.02
CA HIS A 701 0.69 2.86 15.41
C HIS A 701 0.55 2.89 16.94
N VAL A 702 0.32 4.09 17.48
CA VAL A 702 0.12 4.28 18.91
C VAL A 702 -1.35 4.06 19.25
N VAL A 703 -1.64 2.99 19.99
CA VAL A 703 -2.98 2.73 20.53
C VAL A 703 -3.19 3.59 21.77
N LYS A 704 -4.24 4.41 21.73
CA LYS A 704 -4.58 5.38 22.79
C LYS A 704 -5.78 4.91 23.61
N ALA A 705 -5.92 5.43 24.82
CA ALA A 705 -7.09 5.19 25.65
C ALA A 705 -8.35 5.80 25.01
N PRO A 706 -9.43 5.02 24.82
CA PRO A 706 -10.67 5.52 24.20
C PRO A 706 -11.50 6.43 25.11
N SER A 707 -11.20 6.46 26.40
CA SER A 707 -11.88 7.28 27.42
C SER A 707 -11.01 7.40 28.67
N THR A 708 -11.29 8.37 29.52
CA THR A 708 -10.66 8.49 30.85
C THR A 708 -11.14 7.37 31.79
N GLY A 709 -10.24 6.72 32.52
CA GLY A 709 -10.58 5.66 33.49
C GLY A 709 -9.38 4.81 33.88
N TYR A 710 -9.62 3.55 34.26
CA TYR A 710 -8.56 2.58 34.61
C TYR A 710 -8.47 1.50 33.53
N VAL A 711 -7.24 1.25 33.05
CA VAL A 711 -6.96 0.17 32.10
C VAL A 711 -7.17 -1.18 32.77
N HIS A 712 -7.79 -2.13 32.06
CA HIS A 712 -8.09 -3.46 32.54
C HIS A 712 -7.93 -4.49 31.41
N GLY A 713 -7.32 -5.63 31.71
CA GLY A 713 -7.11 -6.71 30.74
C GLY A 713 -5.93 -6.49 29.79
N LEU A 714 -5.05 -5.52 30.05
CA LEU A 714 -3.83 -5.33 29.27
C LEU A 714 -2.78 -6.38 29.65
N GLN A 715 -2.84 -7.55 29.00
CA GLN A 715 -1.92 -8.68 29.25
C GLN A 715 -0.86 -8.85 28.15
N LEU A 716 -0.72 -7.85 27.28
CA LEU A 716 0.19 -7.91 26.14
C LEU A 716 1.65 -7.65 26.56
N THR A 717 2.58 -8.37 25.94
CA THR A 717 4.01 -8.20 26.16
C THR A 717 4.73 -7.70 24.91
N THR A 718 5.83 -6.97 25.07
CA THR A 718 6.68 -6.55 23.94
C THR A 718 7.17 -7.77 23.16
N GLY A 719 7.01 -7.75 21.85
CA GLY A 719 7.32 -8.85 20.95
C GLY A 719 6.14 -9.79 20.66
N GLN A 720 4.98 -9.59 21.29
CA GLN A 720 3.77 -10.37 21.03
C GLN A 720 3.11 -9.94 19.72
N GLN A 721 2.64 -10.91 18.92
CA GLN A 721 1.82 -10.65 17.73
C GLN A 721 0.34 -10.55 18.11
N VAL A 722 -0.36 -9.63 17.48
CA VAL A 722 -1.81 -9.43 17.61
C VAL A 722 -2.47 -9.44 16.23
N SER A 723 -3.68 -9.99 16.16
CA SER A 723 -4.51 -9.98 14.95
C SER A 723 -5.37 -8.72 14.90
N ASP A 724 -5.74 -8.30 13.69
CA ASP A 724 -6.72 -7.23 13.49
C ASP A 724 -8.03 -7.54 14.24
N GLY A 725 -8.61 -6.53 14.90
CA GLY A 725 -9.83 -6.63 15.68
C GLY A 725 -9.70 -7.33 17.04
N SER A 726 -8.54 -7.88 17.40
CA SER A 726 -8.34 -8.52 18.71
C SER A 726 -8.45 -7.51 19.87
N VAL A 727 -9.10 -7.90 20.97
CA VAL A 727 -9.22 -7.04 22.15
C VAL A 727 -7.84 -6.86 22.80
N LEU A 728 -7.39 -5.62 22.93
CA LEU A 728 -6.10 -5.29 23.54
C LEU A 728 -6.24 -5.00 25.04
N PHE A 729 -7.21 -4.15 25.40
CA PHE A 729 -7.52 -3.76 26.77
C PHE A 729 -8.90 -3.09 26.83
N ARG A 730 -9.40 -2.84 28.04
CA ARG A 730 -10.62 -2.06 28.30
C ARG A 730 -10.37 -0.97 29.33
N VAL A 731 -10.98 0.19 29.16
CA VAL A 731 -10.99 1.26 30.16
C VAL A 731 -12.30 1.24 30.93
N LYS A 732 -12.22 1.17 32.27
CA LYS A 732 -13.38 1.25 33.18
C LYS A 732 -13.36 2.58 33.95
N ILE A 733 -14.49 3.28 33.98
CA ILE A 733 -14.69 4.47 34.81
C ILE A 733 -14.97 4.03 36.25
N SER A 734 -14.24 4.56 37.23
CA SER A 734 -14.54 4.27 38.65
C SER A 734 -15.75 5.09 39.10
N GLY A 735 -16.91 4.44 39.26
CA GLY A 735 -18.08 5.04 39.90
C GLY A 735 -19.44 4.44 39.51
N CYS A 736 -19.76 3.24 39.97
CA CYS A 736 -21.13 2.86 40.30
C CYS A 736 -21.09 1.81 41.41
N ASN A 737 -21.60 2.16 42.60
CA ASN A 737 -21.76 1.24 43.71
C ASN A 737 -22.59 0.04 43.26
N ALA A 738 -22.05 -1.17 43.43
CA ALA A 738 -22.81 -2.40 43.32
C ALA A 738 -23.91 -2.40 44.39
N VAL A 739 -25.12 -2.00 44.02
CA VAL A 739 -26.32 -2.38 44.77
C VAL A 739 -26.50 -3.87 44.50
N LEU A 740 -26.07 -4.69 45.44
CA LEU A 740 -26.40 -6.10 45.53
C LEU A 740 -27.93 -6.23 45.66
N SER A 741 -28.62 -6.48 44.55
CA SER A 741 -29.97 -7.04 44.60
C SER A 741 -29.85 -8.51 45.01
N ARG A 742 -30.10 -8.76 46.31
CA ARG A 742 -30.45 -10.08 46.83
C ARG A 742 -31.64 -10.62 46.04
N ASN A 743 -31.45 -11.73 45.33
CA ASN A 743 -32.43 -12.79 45.15
C ASN A 743 -31.77 -13.99 44.49
N ALA A 744 -31.27 -14.92 45.31
CA ALA A 744 -31.12 -16.31 44.91
C ALA A 744 -31.40 -17.19 46.12
N TYR A 745 -32.22 -18.19 45.87
CA TYR A 745 -32.89 -19.09 46.78
C TYR A 745 -31.94 -19.94 47.63
N MET A 746 -32.43 -20.30 48.82
CA MET A 746 -31.95 -21.37 49.68
C MET A 746 -31.87 -22.71 48.94
N ILE A 747 -30.92 -23.57 49.32
CA ILE A 747 -31.12 -25.00 49.73
C ILE A 747 -29.74 -25.69 49.92
N THR A 748 -29.44 -25.95 51.21
CA THR A 748 -28.79 -27.10 51.88
C THR A 748 -27.47 -27.76 51.44
N GLU A 749 -26.66 -28.03 52.49
CA GLU A 749 -25.77 -29.19 52.74
C GLU A 749 -24.43 -29.23 51.95
N HIS A 750 -23.25 -29.57 52.51
CA HIS A 750 -22.90 -30.28 53.74
C HIS A 750 -21.45 -29.95 54.17
N MET A 751 -21.19 -30.29 55.43
CA MET A 751 -19.97 -30.24 56.24
C MET A 751 -18.63 -30.68 55.61
N MET A 752 -17.56 -30.10 56.14
CA MET A 752 -16.33 -30.72 56.70
C MET A 752 -15.14 -29.77 56.42
N GLU A 753 -14.14 -29.55 57.26
CA GLU A 753 -13.82 -29.75 58.67
C GLU A 753 -12.35 -29.27 58.79
N PHE A 754 -12.00 -28.48 59.82
CA PHE A 754 -10.65 -28.33 60.41
C PHE A 754 -9.44 -27.90 59.51
N ASP A 755 -8.39 -27.23 59.97
CA ASP A 755 -7.93 -26.95 61.33
C ASP A 755 -7.04 -25.70 61.37
N ASP A 756 -6.90 -25.20 62.59
CA ASP A 756 -6.04 -24.14 63.11
C ASP A 756 -4.55 -24.25 62.76
N SER A 757 -3.85 -23.10 62.75
CA SER A 757 -2.89 -22.79 63.82
C SER A 757 -2.03 -21.56 63.52
N ASP A 758 -1.99 -20.67 64.52
CA ASP A 758 -0.85 -19.88 65.01
C ASP A 758 -0.28 -18.72 64.16
N SER A 759 0.15 -17.59 64.72
CA SER A 759 0.01 -16.97 66.05
C SER A 759 0.78 -15.64 65.99
N GLU A 760 0.14 -14.57 66.45
CA GLU A 760 0.68 -13.44 67.23
C GLU A 760 1.84 -12.50 66.78
N LYS A 761 1.65 -11.25 67.26
CA LYS A 761 2.60 -10.14 67.58
C LYS A 761 2.72 -9.05 66.50
N LEU A 762 2.56 -7.75 66.77
CA LEU A 762 2.48 -6.97 68.02
C LEU A 762 2.00 -5.52 67.72
N CYS A 763 1.26 -4.92 68.66
CA CYS A 763 1.09 -3.49 69.07
C CYS A 763 0.79 -2.38 68.03
N LEU A 764 -0.36 -1.67 68.09
CA LEU A 764 -0.81 -0.60 69.03
C LEU A 764 -0.06 0.75 68.92
N ALA A 765 -0.73 1.77 68.37
CA ALA A 765 -0.79 3.14 68.91
C ALA A 765 -1.93 3.97 68.24
N ASP A 766 -2.88 4.41 69.10
CA ASP A 766 -3.82 5.55 69.13
C ASP A 766 -4.27 6.27 67.83
N VAL A 767 -5.57 6.47 67.52
CA VAL A 767 -6.75 7.00 68.26
C VAL A 767 -6.78 8.54 68.40
N THR A 768 -7.89 9.12 67.91
CA THR A 768 -8.47 10.47 68.17
C THR A 768 -7.74 11.68 67.55
N SER A 769 -8.34 12.74 67.02
CA SER A 769 -9.70 13.32 66.94
C SER A 769 -9.60 14.49 65.92
N LYS A 770 -10.62 14.99 65.20
CA LYS A 770 -11.70 15.88 65.66
C LYS A 770 -12.47 16.32 64.39
N LEU A 771 -13.79 16.15 64.41
CA LEU A 771 -14.71 17.02 63.66
C LEU A 771 -14.74 18.39 64.32
N VAL A 772 -14.60 19.47 63.56
CA VAL A 772 -15.29 20.75 63.83
C VAL A 772 -15.69 21.41 62.51
N VAL A 773 -16.99 21.69 62.44
CA VAL A 773 -17.74 22.44 61.45
C VAL A 773 -17.49 23.94 61.64
N ASN A 774 -17.28 24.73 60.56
CA ASN A 774 -18.14 25.87 60.19
C ASN A 774 -17.55 26.78 59.07
N THR A 775 -18.35 26.93 58.01
CA THR A 775 -18.77 28.16 57.28
C THR A 775 -17.79 29.29 56.92
N LYS A 776 -17.93 29.69 55.63
CA LYS A 776 -17.89 31.07 55.04
C LYS A 776 -16.49 31.73 55.00
N LEU A 777 -16.01 32.41 53.95
CA LEU A 777 -16.59 33.21 52.85
C LEU A 777 -15.47 33.40 51.77
N SER A 778 -15.88 33.69 50.52
CA SER A 778 -15.21 34.44 49.41
C SER A 778 -13.70 34.73 49.51
N GLU A 779 -12.88 34.46 48.49
CA GLU A 779 -12.93 34.96 47.10
C GLU A 779 -12.45 33.94 46.06
#